data_AF-A0A351F362-F1
#
_entry.id   AF-A0A351F362-F1
#
_cell.length_a   1.000
_cell.length_b   1.000
_cell.length_c   1.000
_cell.angle_alpha   90.00
_cell.angle_beta   90.00
_cell.angle_gamma   90.00
#
_symmetry.space_group_name_H-M   'P 1'
#
loop_
_entity.id
_entity.type
_entity.pdbx_description
1 polymer ?
#
loop_
_entity_poly.entity_id
_entity_poly.type
_entity_poly.pdbx_seq_one_letter_code
_entity_poly.pdbx_strand_id
1 'polypeptide(L)'
;VFQYFIDGELMVADPYTHKVSDFDDQYIPENVYTDLIDYRPQADGRASILQTAQTNFDWKAESFTAPSINELNVYELHFRDFTEEGTYLAAIEKLDYIKGLGVNAIHVMPVSEFEGNSSWGYNPNFYFAPDKAYGSASDLKTFVDECHKREILVFNDMVLNHAFYSNVMAKMYWNDELNRPANDNPWFNPEHKMIYDSNGHWGADWNHESEHVQTMVDRILDYWLQEFNFDGFRFDFTKGFGQTAPDSGDPWAGSKDQDRIDLLLRMANGMKTRNPGAVVIFEHLADFDEENDLADAGILMWSGIGHHNSVKGLILGWNGDDTNIYSNGVYNSASKGFTYANLMSYAESHDEERLGYEVKRWFNWSDFAGPKVTSADSLNAIVDRLKMAVAFNLLLPGPRMLWQFQELGYDIGIDFNGRTGEKPPKWDYYNNSKRRELHNLVSKLLKIRNRYDLYSTTPDYGNIGLGAGNLTTPRVMRLSTSDGKHVIVVANIDPAAGHNVYPNFDVTGTWYKYNGNPTVDGTTLVVSNTGDPFYLNYSEMLVFTNFEIDKCTDVRSTSDTGPFSLREAVNCASEGDVITIEYPVFGETIILNSIIHIDKNLTINGFQSKSINLDGSGHSNGVFSIANGNTVTINGIKIVCSTGNADGRCILNQGTLTLDNTEIVDPGSNSAGSTVLNTGNGIFSIQNAVEISK
;
A
#
# COMPACT_ATOMS: atom_id res chain seq x y z
N VAL A 1 -8.73 22.37 -29.13
CA VAL A 1 -9.91 21.48 -29.05
C VAL A 1 -10.27 21.08 -30.46
N PHE A 2 -10.36 19.79 -30.77
CA PHE A 2 -10.69 19.28 -32.09
C PHE A 2 -11.44 17.94 -32.00
N GLN A 3 -12.12 17.57 -33.08
CA GLN A 3 -12.72 16.27 -33.32
C GLN A 3 -12.36 15.82 -34.74
N TYR A 4 -12.28 14.51 -34.97
CA TYR A 4 -12.29 13.94 -36.31
C TYR A 4 -13.71 13.91 -36.84
N PHE A 5 -13.85 14.05 -38.16
CA PHE A 5 -15.13 13.93 -38.86
C PHE A 5 -15.06 12.74 -39.81
N ILE A 6 -15.67 11.63 -39.41
CA ILE A 6 -15.64 10.36 -40.11
C ILE A 6 -16.81 10.33 -41.11
N ASP A 7 -16.47 10.08 -42.38
CA ASP A 7 -17.38 9.94 -43.52
C ASP A 7 -18.36 11.10 -43.77
N GLY A 8 -18.15 12.24 -43.11
CA GLY A 8 -19.04 13.38 -43.20
C GLY A 8 -20.30 13.27 -42.33
N GLU A 9 -20.35 12.29 -41.41
CA GLU A 9 -21.55 12.00 -40.60
C GLU A 9 -21.26 12.00 -39.10
N LEU A 10 -20.09 11.49 -38.68
CA LEU A 10 -19.79 11.25 -37.28
C LEU A 10 -18.62 12.12 -36.78
N MET A 11 -18.86 12.95 -35.76
CA MET A 11 -17.81 13.67 -35.05
C MET A 11 -17.38 12.91 -33.79
N VAL A 12 -16.09 12.67 -33.64
CA VAL A 12 -15.51 11.97 -32.48
C VAL A 12 -14.19 12.59 -32.06
N ALA A 13 -13.87 12.51 -30.78
CA ALA A 13 -12.52 12.79 -30.28
C ALA A 13 -11.50 11.77 -30.84
N ASP A 14 -10.22 12.11 -30.72
CA ASP A 14 -9.11 11.17 -30.86
C ASP A 14 -9.08 10.18 -29.68
N PRO A 15 -9.16 8.85 -29.91
CA PRO A 15 -9.07 7.86 -28.84
C PRO A 15 -7.72 7.84 -28.12
N TYR A 16 -6.68 8.45 -28.71
CA TYR A 16 -5.34 8.59 -28.13
C TYR A 16 -5.10 9.96 -27.49
N THR A 17 -6.14 10.78 -27.29
CA THR A 17 -5.96 12.09 -26.65
C THR A 17 -5.46 11.95 -25.22
N HIS A 18 -4.48 12.77 -24.84
CA HIS A 18 -3.97 12.81 -23.46
C HIS A 18 -4.80 13.73 -22.55
N LYS A 19 -5.76 14.47 -23.13
CA LYS A 19 -6.71 15.31 -22.40
C LYS A 19 -8.00 15.44 -23.19
N VAL A 20 -9.12 15.28 -22.49
CA VAL A 20 -10.48 15.38 -23.04
C VAL A 20 -11.08 16.73 -22.64
N SER A 21 -11.83 17.34 -23.56
CA SER A 21 -12.73 18.45 -23.30
C SER A 21 -14.16 17.91 -23.29
N ASP A 22 -14.83 18.05 -22.15
CA ASP A 22 -16.14 17.49 -21.88
C ASP A 22 -17.10 18.56 -21.34
N PHE A 23 -18.41 18.40 -21.58
CA PHE A 23 -19.41 19.33 -21.06
C PHE A 23 -19.51 19.29 -19.53
N ASP A 24 -19.17 18.15 -18.91
CA ASP A 24 -19.13 17.99 -17.47
C ASP A 24 -18.01 18.83 -16.83
N ASP A 25 -16.96 19.20 -17.58
CA ASP A 25 -15.80 19.97 -17.09
C ASP A 25 -16.20 21.27 -16.36
N GLN A 26 -17.36 21.85 -16.69
CA GLN A 26 -17.90 23.05 -16.02
C GLN A 26 -18.16 22.88 -14.52
N TYR A 27 -18.24 21.63 -14.04
CA TYR A 27 -18.44 21.30 -12.63
C TYR A 27 -17.13 21.03 -11.89
N ILE A 28 -15.97 21.05 -12.59
CA ILE A 28 -14.66 20.91 -11.97
C ILE A 28 -14.24 22.27 -11.39
N PRO A 29 -13.99 22.38 -10.07
CA PRO A 29 -13.56 23.63 -9.46
C PRO A 29 -12.17 24.08 -9.92
N GLU A 30 -11.94 25.40 -9.98
CA GLU A 30 -10.64 26.00 -10.35
C GLU A 30 -9.48 25.58 -9.43
N ASN A 31 -9.78 25.28 -8.16
CA ASN A 31 -8.78 24.79 -7.20
C ASN A 31 -8.45 23.30 -7.37
N VAL A 32 -9.23 22.54 -8.16
CA VAL A 32 -8.93 21.17 -8.55
C VAL A 32 -8.13 21.16 -9.85
N TYR A 33 -8.56 21.93 -10.85
CA TYR A 33 -7.89 22.05 -12.14
C TYR A 33 -7.81 23.51 -12.56
N THR A 34 -6.63 24.11 -12.45
CA THR A 34 -6.38 25.50 -12.85
C THR A 34 -6.36 25.66 -14.37
N ASP A 35 -6.97 26.72 -14.88
CA ASP A 35 -7.04 27.06 -16.31
C ASP A 35 -7.56 25.89 -17.17
N LEU A 36 -8.56 25.14 -16.67
CA LEU A 36 -9.19 24.08 -17.44
C LEU A 36 -9.83 24.68 -18.72
N ILE A 37 -9.57 24.04 -19.87
CA ILE A 37 -10.05 24.54 -21.14
C ILE A 37 -11.56 24.36 -21.22
N ASP A 38 -12.29 25.48 -21.35
CA ASP A 38 -13.74 25.48 -21.55
C ASP A 38 -14.17 24.56 -22.70
N TYR A 39 -15.22 23.79 -22.43
CA TYR A 39 -15.93 23.02 -23.45
C TYR A 39 -16.40 23.92 -24.60
N ARG A 40 -16.24 23.42 -25.83
CA ARG A 40 -16.64 24.15 -27.04
C ARG A 40 -18.06 23.73 -27.45
N PRO A 41 -19.06 24.64 -27.45
CA PRO A 41 -20.44 24.28 -27.78
C PRO A 41 -20.65 23.74 -29.21
N GLN A 42 -19.65 23.89 -30.10
CA GLN A 42 -19.67 23.34 -31.45
C GLN A 42 -19.29 21.86 -31.51
N ALA A 43 -18.73 21.30 -30.44
CA ALA A 43 -18.41 19.88 -30.37
C ALA A 43 -19.68 19.05 -30.17
N ASP A 44 -19.68 17.85 -30.75
CA ASP A 44 -20.71 16.84 -30.52
C ASP A 44 -20.18 15.78 -29.54
N GLY A 45 -20.60 15.88 -28.30
CA GLY A 45 -20.04 15.12 -27.19
C GLY A 45 -18.58 15.50 -26.89
N ARG A 46 -17.78 14.51 -26.47
CA ARG A 46 -16.40 14.73 -26.04
C ARG A 46 -15.47 15.11 -27.19
N ALA A 47 -14.52 16.01 -26.92
CA ALA A 47 -13.54 16.49 -27.90
C ALA A 47 -12.09 16.38 -27.38
N SER A 48 -11.12 16.32 -28.28
CA SER A 48 -9.71 16.21 -27.92
C SER A 48 -9.05 17.56 -27.73
N ILE A 49 -8.11 17.63 -26.79
CA ILE A 49 -7.22 18.78 -26.62
C ILE A 49 -5.85 18.43 -27.17
N LEU A 50 -5.47 19.08 -28.27
CA LEU A 50 -4.09 19.10 -28.74
C LEU A 50 -3.32 20.23 -28.04
N GLN A 51 -2.29 19.87 -27.29
CA GLN A 51 -1.32 20.82 -26.73
C GLN A 51 0.04 20.59 -27.37
N THR A 52 0.53 21.61 -28.07
CA THR A 52 1.89 21.59 -28.64
C THR A 52 2.90 22.16 -27.64
N ALA A 53 4.17 21.83 -27.80
CA ALA A 53 5.26 22.30 -26.92
C ALA A 53 5.02 22.01 -25.43
N GLN A 54 4.48 20.82 -25.12
CA GLN A 54 4.41 20.34 -23.74
C GLN A 54 5.82 20.27 -23.15
N THR A 55 5.96 20.75 -21.91
CA THR A 55 7.20 20.62 -21.15
C THR A 55 7.30 19.21 -20.62
N ASN A 56 8.45 18.57 -20.79
CA ASN A 56 8.71 17.28 -20.15
C ASN A 56 8.61 17.43 -18.64
N PHE A 57 8.00 16.45 -17.97
CA PHE A 57 7.98 16.38 -16.52
C PHE A 57 9.38 16.04 -16.01
N ASP A 58 9.84 16.76 -14.98
CA ASP A 58 11.18 16.65 -14.42
C ASP A 58 11.12 15.82 -13.14
N TRP A 59 11.15 14.48 -13.31
CA TRP A 59 11.16 13.50 -12.21
C TRP A 59 12.33 13.75 -11.26
N LYS A 60 12.05 13.81 -9.97
CA LYS A 60 13.02 14.13 -8.91
C LYS A 60 13.32 12.95 -8.01
N ALA A 61 12.49 11.91 -8.01
CA ALA A 61 12.76 10.70 -7.25
C ALA A 61 14.03 10.01 -7.78
N GLU A 62 14.89 9.63 -6.84
CA GLU A 62 16.01 8.73 -7.13
C GLU A 62 15.51 7.28 -7.25
N SER A 63 16.28 6.42 -7.90
CA SER A 63 15.97 4.98 -7.92
C SER A 63 16.05 4.40 -6.51
N PHE A 64 15.05 3.64 -6.10
CA PHE A 64 15.05 2.89 -4.85
C PHE A 64 14.92 1.39 -5.10
N THR A 65 15.28 0.59 -4.08
CA THR A 65 15.10 -0.86 -4.16
C THR A 65 13.65 -1.19 -3.82
N ALA A 66 12.90 -1.65 -4.82
CA ALA A 66 11.53 -2.10 -4.61
C ALA A 66 11.49 -3.31 -3.65
N PRO A 67 10.51 -3.38 -2.73
CA PRO A 67 10.29 -4.58 -1.91
C PRO A 67 9.97 -5.78 -2.82
N SER A 68 10.29 -6.99 -2.35
CA SER A 68 9.84 -8.18 -3.07
C SER A 68 8.31 -8.29 -3.01
N ILE A 69 7.70 -8.97 -3.99
CA ILE A 69 6.24 -9.08 -4.08
C ILE A 69 5.58 -9.66 -2.81
N ASN A 70 6.29 -10.54 -2.09
CA ASN A 70 5.80 -11.16 -0.86
C ASN A 70 5.83 -10.22 0.35
N GLU A 71 6.60 -9.14 0.26
CA GLU A 71 6.77 -8.13 1.30
C GLU A 71 5.89 -6.90 1.08
N LEU A 72 5.05 -6.90 0.04
CA LEU A 72 4.16 -5.78 -0.23
C LEU A 72 3.15 -5.59 0.90
N ASN A 73 3.10 -4.34 1.35
CA ASN A 73 2.13 -3.78 2.28
C ASN A 73 1.42 -2.68 1.50
N VAL A 74 0.33 -3.08 0.85
CA VAL A 74 -0.45 -2.28 -0.08
C VAL A 74 -1.51 -1.47 0.66
N TYR A 75 -1.65 -0.20 0.30
CA TYR A 75 -2.73 0.67 0.76
C TYR A 75 -3.59 1.04 -0.44
N GLU A 76 -4.81 0.51 -0.50
CA GLU A 76 -5.76 0.84 -1.54
C GLU A 76 -6.39 2.23 -1.22
N LEU A 77 -6.44 3.12 -2.21
CA LEU A 77 -6.78 4.54 -2.03
C LEU A 77 -7.68 5.08 -3.14
N HIS A 78 -8.67 5.89 -2.77
CA HIS A 78 -9.52 6.66 -3.68
C HIS A 78 -9.32 8.15 -3.47
N PHE A 79 -8.77 8.86 -4.46
CA PHE A 79 -8.45 10.29 -4.35
C PHE A 79 -9.64 11.12 -3.86
N ARG A 80 -10.82 10.94 -4.47
CA ARG A 80 -12.07 11.66 -4.12
C ARG A 80 -12.41 11.60 -2.64
N ASP A 81 -12.25 10.42 -2.02
CA ASP A 81 -12.73 10.15 -0.67
C ASP A 81 -11.58 10.17 0.37
N PHE A 82 -10.34 10.43 -0.05
CA PHE A 82 -9.16 10.39 0.81
C PHE A 82 -8.85 11.73 1.48
N THR A 83 -9.07 12.86 0.82
CA THR A 83 -8.96 14.21 1.41
C THR A 83 -10.22 15.02 1.17
N GLU A 84 -10.36 16.19 1.81
CA GLU A 84 -11.54 17.04 1.58
C GLU A 84 -11.55 17.62 0.16
N GLU A 85 -10.36 17.87 -0.40
CA GLU A 85 -10.17 18.40 -1.75
C GLU A 85 -10.36 17.34 -2.84
N GLY A 86 -10.09 16.06 -2.53
CA GLY A 86 -10.28 14.96 -3.47
C GLY A 86 -9.25 14.90 -4.62
N THR A 87 -8.06 15.50 -4.47
CA THR A 87 -7.10 15.70 -5.57
C THR A 87 -5.79 14.92 -5.41
N TYR A 88 -5.05 14.76 -6.52
CA TYR A 88 -3.71 14.17 -6.52
C TYR A 88 -2.75 14.91 -5.57
N LEU A 89 -2.74 16.25 -5.62
CA LEU A 89 -1.84 17.06 -4.80
C LEU A 89 -2.21 17.01 -3.32
N ALA A 90 -3.50 16.99 -2.96
CA ALA A 90 -3.91 16.89 -1.56
C ALA A 90 -3.53 15.54 -0.94
N ALA A 91 -3.54 14.46 -1.72
CA ALA A 91 -3.10 13.14 -1.26
C ALA A 91 -1.59 13.11 -0.91
N ILE A 92 -0.75 13.94 -1.55
CA ILE A 92 0.69 14.05 -1.26
C ILE A 92 0.93 14.41 0.21
N GLU A 93 0.10 15.29 0.78
CA GLU A 93 0.22 15.74 2.17
C GLU A 93 0.07 14.61 3.21
N LYS A 94 -0.42 13.44 2.78
CA LYS A 94 -0.66 12.27 3.64
C LYS A 94 0.33 11.15 3.38
N LEU A 95 1.22 11.26 2.39
CA LEU A 95 2.19 10.20 2.09
C LEU A 95 3.14 9.94 3.25
N ASP A 96 3.46 10.96 4.04
CA ASP A 96 4.31 10.78 5.22
C ASP A 96 3.64 9.93 6.31
N TYR A 97 2.33 10.11 6.48
CA TYR A 97 1.53 9.28 7.34
C TYR A 97 1.50 7.82 6.83
N ILE A 98 1.27 7.63 5.52
CA ILE A 98 1.19 6.30 4.90
C ILE A 98 2.52 5.55 5.02
N LYS A 99 3.65 6.20 4.71
CA LYS A 99 4.97 5.57 4.87
C LYS A 99 5.30 5.31 6.34
N GLY A 100 4.94 6.24 7.24
CA GLY A 100 5.09 6.08 8.69
C GLY A 100 4.25 4.94 9.27
N LEU A 101 3.11 4.59 8.65
CA LEU A 101 2.33 3.40 8.96
C LEU A 101 3.09 2.11 8.62
N GLY A 102 4.05 2.15 7.69
CA GLY A 102 4.82 0.99 7.21
C GLY A 102 4.33 0.44 5.88
N VAL A 103 3.48 1.18 5.16
CA VAL A 103 3.07 0.89 3.79
C VAL A 103 4.26 1.10 2.85
N ASN A 104 4.40 0.21 1.86
CA ASN A 104 5.46 0.29 0.84
C ASN A 104 4.91 0.26 -0.60
N ALA A 105 3.59 0.15 -0.76
CA ALA A 105 2.92 0.29 -2.04
C ALA A 105 1.53 0.93 -1.88
N ILE A 106 1.12 1.77 -2.82
CA ILE A 106 -0.22 2.33 -2.90
C ILE A 106 -0.89 1.80 -4.17
N HIS A 107 -2.10 1.27 -4.03
CA HIS A 107 -2.97 0.90 -5.14
C HIS A 107 -4.04 1.98 -5.26
N VAL A 108 -3.96 2.82 -6.29
CA VAL A 108 -4.96 3.86 -6.52
C VAL A 108 -6.12 3.28 -7.32
N MET A 109 -7.35 3.60 -6.93
CA MET A 109 -8.54 3.37 -7.75
C MET A 109 -8.38 4.01 -9.15
N PRO A 110 -9.18 3.60 -10.16
CA PRO A 110 -8.91 3.98 -11.56
C PRO A 110 -8.77 5.48 -11.78
N VAL A 111 -7.68 5.87 -12.47
CA VAL A 111 -7.36 7.28 -12.78
C VAL A 111 -7.48 7.62 -14.26
N SER A 112 -7.83 6.66 -15.12
CA SER A 112 -8.14 6.97 -16.53
C SER A 112 -9.42 7.80 -16.60
N GLU A 113 -9.51 8.70 -17.57
CA GLU A 113 -10.72 9.51 -17.80
C GLU A 113 -11.96 8.61 -17.88
N PHE A 114 -12.97 8.99 -17.10
CA PHE A 114 -14.24 8.30 -17.00
C PHE A 114 -15.41 9.23 -17.30
N GLU A 115 -16.64 8.68 -17.37
CA GLU A 115 -17.82 9.51 -17.55
C GLU A 115 -18.27 10.18 -16.25
N GLY A 116 -18.50 11.50 -16.32
CA GLY A 116 -18.84 12.34 -15.18
C GLY A 116 -17.62 12.73 -14.34
N ASN A 117 -17.81 13.60 -13.33
CA ASN A 117 -16.72 14.08 -12.47
C ASN A 117 -16.78 13.55 -11.03
N SER A 118 -17.71 12.64 -10.73
CA SER A 118 -17.77 11.94 -9.44
C SER A 118 -18.13 10.48 -9.68
N SER A 119 -17.11 9.65 -9.67
CA SER A 119 -17.19 8.21 -9.91
C SER A 119 -16.15 7.49 -9.04
N TRP A 120 -16.24 6.15 -9.00
CA TRP A 120 -15.13 5.29 -8.59
C TRP A 120 -14.10 5.08 -9.72
N GLY A 121 -14.43 5.48 -10.95
CA GLY A 121 -13.54 5.40 -12.11
C GLY A 121 -13.66 4.12 -12.94
N TYR A 122 -14.47 3.15 -12.51
CA TYR A 122 -14.75 1.89 -13.25
C TYR A 122 -15.66 2.06 -14.47
N ASN A 123 -15.71 3.25 -15.05
CA ASN A 123 -16.46 3.58 -16.26
C ASN A 123 -15.59 4.36 -17.26
N PRO A 124 -14.40 3.82 -17.63
CA PRO A 124 -13.43 4.54 -18.46
C PRO A 124 -13.95 4.75 -19.87
N ASN A 125 -13.61 5.90 -20.47
CA ASN A 125 -13.93 6.22 -21.85
C ASN A 125 -12.70 6.64 -22.67
N PHE A 126 -11.64 7.17 -22.05
CA PHE A 126 -10.35 7.49 -22.68
C PHE A 126 -9.17 6.98 -21.85
N TYR A 127 -8.38 6.06 -22.41
CA TYR A 127 -7.34 5.33 -21.68
C TYR A 127 -5.97 6.02 -21.62
N PHE A 128 -5.78 7.10 -22.38
CA PHE A 128 -4.52 7.86 -22.42
C PHE A 128 -4.63 9.22 -21.71
N ALA A 129 -5.80 9.56 -21.20
CA ALA A 129 -6.03 10.78 -20.43
C ALA A 129 -6.21 10.42 -18.95
N PRO A 130 -5.48 11.04 -18.01
CA PRO A 130 -5.85 10.99 -16.60
C PRO A 130 -7.11 11.82 -16.37
N ASP A 131 -7.97 11.36 -15.47
CA ASP A 131 -9.22 12.03 -15.16
C ASP A 131 -8.97 13.39 -14.49
N LYS A 132 -9.69 14.39 -15.00
CA LYS A 132 -9.53 15.81 -14.62
C LYS A 132 -10.18 16.13 -13.29
N ALA A 133 -11.10 15.30 -12.78
CA ALA A 133 -11.76 15.49 -11.50
C ALA A 133 -10.79 15.42 -10.30
N TYR A 134 -9.60 14.84 -10.49
CA TYR A 134 -8.57 14.75 -9.46
C TYR A 134 -7.40 15.74 -9.67
N GLY A 135 -7.32 16.40 -10.82
CA GLY A 135 -6.27 17.37 -11.16
C GLY A 135 -5.65 17.16 -12.55
N SER A 136 -4.51 17.80 -12.81
CA SER A 136 -3.81 17.69 -14.09
C SER A 136 -2.94 16.44 -14.21
N ALA A 137 -2.53 16.09 -15.44
CA ALA A 137 -1.57 15.03 -15.68
C ALA A 137 -0.23 15.25 -14.94
N SER A 138 0.21 16.51 -14.83
CA SER A 138 1.41 16.87 -14.07
C SER A 138 1.21 16.65 -12.57
N ASP A 139 0.01 16.84 -12.04
CA ASP A 139 -0.29 16.62 -10.62
C ASP A 139 -0.23 15.12 -10.29
N LEU A 140 -0.77 14.26 -11.17
CA LEU A 140 -0.65 12.81 -11.01
C LEU A 140 0.82 12.35 -11.08
N LYS A 141 1.62 12.88 -12.03
CA LYS A 141 3.07 12.61 -12.06
C LYS A 141 3.78 13.08 -10.80
N THR A 142 3.39 14.23 -10.27
CA THR A 142 3.92 14.75 -9.00
C THR A 142 3.56 13.83 -7.84
N PHE A 143 2.33 13.29 -7.80
CA PHE A 143 1.94 12.31 -6.80
C PHE A 143 2.81 11.04 -6.87
N VAL A 144 3.03 10.48 -8.07
CA VAL A 144 3.90 9.30 -8.25
C VAL A 144 5.35 9.60 -7.86
N ASP A 145 5.90 10.75 -8.29
CA ASP A 145 7.26 11.18 -7.94
C ASP A 145 7.43 11.34 -6.42
N GLU A 146 6.43 11.91 -5.73
CA GLU A 146 6.44 12.05 -4.27
C GLU A 146 6.27 10.71 -3.53
N CYS A 147 5.57 9.73 -4.12
CA CYS A 147 5.56 8.35 -3.62
C CYS A 147 6.94 7.69 -3.75
N HIS A 148 7.57 7.82 -4.93
CA HIS A 148 8.89 7.25 -5.20
C HIS A 148 10.00 7.85 -4.34
N LYS A 149 9.96 9.16 -4.04
CA LYS A 149 10.87 9.80 -3.05
C LYS A 149 10.78 9.18 -1.66
N ARG A 150 9.66 8.53 -1.35
CA ARG A 150 9.38 7.86 -0.08
C ARG A 150 9.49 6.34 -0.20
N GLU A 151 10.03 5.86 -1.32
CA GLU A 151 10.20 4.44 -1.61
C GLU A 151 8.86 3.68 -1.51
N ILE A 152 7.80 4.27 -2.08
CA ILE A 152 6.46 3.68 -2.18
C ILE A 152 6.20 3.37 -3.65
N LEU A 153 5.90 2.11 -3.96
CA LEU A 153 5.42 1.71 -5.28
C LEU A 153 3.99 2.22 -5.52
N VAL A 154 3.62 2.54 -6.75
CA VAL A 154 2.27 2.99 -7.11
C VAL A 154 1.68 2.07 -8.18
N PHE A 155 0.54 1.45 -7.88
CA PHE A 155 -0.22 0.61 -8.81
C PHE A 155 -1.50 1.33 -9.23
N ASN A 156 -1.78 1.33 -10.53
CA ASN A 156 -3.02 1.88 -11.08
C ASN A 156 -4.06 0.76 -11.25
N ASP A 157 -5.29 0.98 -10.78
CA ASP A 157 -6.41 0.09 -11.08
C ASP A 157 -6.88 0.27 -12.53
N MET A 158 -6.78 -0.80 -13.31
CA MET A 158 -6.88 -0.78 -14.76
C MET A 158 -8.08 -1.59 -15.24
N VAL A 159 -9.01 -0.89 -15.89
CA VAL A 159 -10.30 -1.44 -16.31
C VAL A 159 -10.26 -1.73 -17.80
N LEU A 160 -9.99 -2.98 -18.15
CA LEU A 160 -9.87 -3.42 -19.55
C LEU A 160 -10.82 -4.57 -19.91
N ASN A 161 -11.75 -4.94 -19.02
CA ASN A 161 -12.82 -5.87 -19.34
C ASN A 161 -13.94 -5.21 -20.18
N HIS A 162 -14.17 -3.91 -19.99
CA HIS A 162 -15.12 -3.13 -20.80
C HIS A 162 -14.60 -1.71 -21.08
N ALA A 163 -15.22 -1.02 -22.04
CA ALA A 163 -15.11 0.43 -22.21
C ALA A 163 -16.50 1.06 -22.12
N PHE A 164 -16.64 2.17 -21.39
CA PHE A 164 -17.94 2.79 -21.20
C PHE A 164 -18.40 3.54 -22.47
N TYR A 165 -19.72 3.74 -22.61
CA TYR A 165 -20.36 3.93 -23.92
C TYR A 165 -19.91 5.15 -24.74
N SER A 166 -19.38 6.21 -24.12
CA SER A 166 -18.79 7.33 -24.86
C SER A 166 -17.41 7.05 -25.46
N ASN A 167 -16.84 5.86 -25.25
CA ASN A 167 -15.60 5.44 -25.86
C ASN A 167 -15.66 5.55 -27.39
N VAL A 168 -14.68 6.23 -27.98
CA VAL A 168 -14.66 6.56 -29.40
C VAL A 168 -14.67 5.31 -30.30
N MET A 169 -13.93 4.26 -29.93
CA MET A 169 -13.83 3.05 -30.76
C MET A 169 -15.15 2.27 -30.79
N ALA A 170 -15.93 2.31 -29.71
CA ALA A 170 -17.29 1.75 -29.70
C ALA A 170 -18.21 2.58 -30.61
N LYS A 171 -18.17 3.92 -30.48
CA LYS A 171 -18.99 4.84 -31.29
C LYS A 171 -18.71 4.76 -32.79
N MET A 172 -17.46 4.56 -33.19
CA MET A 172 -17.06 4.48 -34.62
C MET A 172 -17.79 3.37 -35.39
N TYR A 173 -18.15 2.28 -34.71
CA TYR A 173 -18.84 1.13 -35.29
C TYR A 173 -20.02 0.77 -34.40
N TRP A 174 -20.91 1.73 -34.14
CA TRP A 174 -22.11 1.51 -33.34
C TRP A 174 -23.30 1.11 -34.21
N ASN A 175 -24.07 0.13 -33.75
CA ASN A 175 -25.35 -0.22 -34.35
C ASN A 175 -26.47 0.44 -33.53
N ASP A 176 -27.02 1.55 -34.03
CA ASP A 176 -28.10 2.29 -33.37
C ASP A 176 -29.40 1.48 -33.22
N GLU A 177 -29.71 0.59 -34.16
CA GLU A 177 -30.93 -0.23 -34.11
C GLU A 177 -30.91 -1.21 -32.94
N LEU A 178 -29.73 -1.79 -32.66
CA LEU A 178 -29.53 -2.78 -31.60
C LEU A 178 -28.91 -2.19 -30.33
N ASN A 179 -28.54 -0.91 -30.35
CA ASN A 179 -27.87 -0.17 -29.28
C ASN A 179 -26.65 -0.92 -28.71
N ARG A 180 -25.71 -1.30 -29.58
CA ARG A 180 -24.50 -2.06 -29.23
C ARG A 180 -23.42 -1.91 -30.32
N PRO A 181 -22.17 -2.36 -30.08
CA PRO A 181 -21.17 -2.46 -31.14
C PRO A 181 -21.66 -3.28 -32.34
N ALA A 182 -21.36 -2.81 -33.55
CA ALA A 182 -21.69 -3.52 -34.79
C ALA A 182 -20.87 -4.81 -34.95
N ASN A 183 -21.37 -5.75 -35.76
CA ASN A 183 -20.71 -7.05 -35.98
C ASN A 183 -19.32 -6.93 -36.64
N ASP A 184 -19.04 -5.82 -37.29
CA ASP A 184 -17.77 -5.49 -37.94
C ASP A 184 -16.88 -4.56 -37.11
N ASN A 185 -17.23 -4.30 -35.83
CA ASN A 185 -16.37 -3.54 -34.93
C ASN A 185 -15.05 -4.30 -34.69
N PRO A 186 -13.87 -3.71 -34.96
CA PRO A 186 -12.60 -4.42 -34.85
C PRO A 186 -12.09 -4.58 -33.42
N TRP A 187 -12.70 -3.90 -32.44
CA TRP A 187 -12.26 -3.89 -31.04
C TRP A 187 -13.23 -4.55 -30.06
N PHE A 188 -14.53 -4.45 -30.31
CA PHE A 188 -15.54 -4.89 -29.34
C PHE A 188 -16.34 -6.08 -29.85
N ASN A 189 -16.75 -6.93 -28.93
CA ASN A 189 -17.75 -7.94 -29.22
C ASN A 189 -19.11 -7.26 -29.43
N PRO A 190 -19.89 -7.63 -30.47
CA PRO A 190 -21.24 -7.13 -30.65
C PRO A 190 -22.22 -7.63 -29.58
N GLU A 191 -21.92 -8.78 -28.98
CA GLU A 191 -22.65 -9.38 -27.86
C GLU A 191 -21.66 -9.64 -26.73
N HIS A 192 -22.05 -9.29 -25.50
CA HIS A 192 -21.24 -9.59 -24.33
C HIS A 192 -20.97 -11.08 -24.18
N LYS A 193 -19.77 -11.45 -23.74
CA LYS A 193 -19.45 -12.84 -23.39
C LYS A 193 -20.13 -13.33 -22.12
N MET A 194 -20.46 -12.44 -21.18
CA MET A 194 -21.19 -12.77 -19.94
C MET A 194 -22.69 -13.03 -20.18
N ILE A 195 -23.05 -14.02 -20.99
CA ILE A 195 -24.41 -14.18 -21.55
C ILE A 195 -25.49 -14.60 -20.54
N TYR A 196 -25.11 -15.15 -19.38
CA TYR A 196 -26.06 -15.68 -18.39
C TYR A 196 -26.31 -14.76 -17.18
N ASP A 197 -25.50 -13.71 -16.98
CA ASP A 197 -25.73 -12.69 -15.96
C ASP A 197 -25.40 -11.30 -16.52
N SER A 198 -26.45 -10.52 -16.78
CA SER A 198 -26.31 -9.15 -17.29
C SER A 198 -25.71 -8.17 -16.29
N ASN A 199 -25.54 -8.56 -15.02
CA ASN A 199 -24.81 -7.73 -14.05
C ASN A 199 -23.31 -7.60 -14.41
N GLY A 200 -22.79 -8.45 -15.28
CA GLY A 200 -21.45 -8.32 -15.86
C GLY A 200 -21.38 -7.45 -17.13
N HIS A 201 -22.45 -6.68 -17.45
CA HIS A 201 -22.51 -5.85 -18.66
C HIS A 201 -22.40 -4.36 -18.32
N TRP A 202 -21.20 -3.87 -18.02
CA TRP A 202 -20.98 -2.48 -17.61
C TRP A 202 -20.80 -1.49 -18.78
N GLY A 203 -20.27 -1.94 -19.92
CA GLY A 203 -20.02 -1.11 -21.11
C GLY A 203 -19.78 -1.97 -22.35
N ALA A 204 -19.20 -1.43 -23.43
CA ALA A 204 -18.83 -2.25 -24.59
C ALA A 204 -17.76 -3.30 -24.21
N ASP A 205 -18.00 -4.56 -24.60
CA ASP A 205 -17.18 -5.73 -24.25
C ASP A 205 -15.94 -5.86 -25.14
N TRP A 206 -14.74 -5.80 -24.56
CA TRP A 206 -13.49 -5.87 -25.32
C TRP A 206 -13.25 -7.27 -25.90
N ASN A 207 -12.95 -7.33 -27.20
CA ASN A 207 -12.53 -8.58 -27.84
C ASN A 207 -11.01 -8.78 -27.69
N HIS A 208 -10.57 -9.38 -26.59
CA HIS A 208 -9.13 -9.57 -26.30
C HIS A 208 -8.40 -10.54 -27.25
N GLU A 209 -9.11 -11.32 -28.07
CA GLU A 209 -8.51 -12.11 -29.15
C GLU A 209 -8.15 -11.25 -30.38
N SER A 210 -8.76 -10.08 -30.54
CA SER A 210 -8.47 -9.18 -31.66
C SER A 210 -7.04 -8.62 -31.56
N GLU A 211 -6.27 -8.72 -32.65
CA GLU A 211 -4.95 -8.09 -32.74
C GLU A 211 -5.01 -6.57 -32.52
N HIS A 212 -6.14 -5.93 -32.86
CA HIS A 212 -6.37 -4.51 -32.62
C HIS A 212 -6.49 -4.19 -31.14
N VAL A 213 -7.17 -5.05 -30.37
CA VAL A 213 -7.31 -4.90 -28.90
C VAL A 213 -6.01 -5.22 -28.21
N GLN A 214 -5.33 -6.31 -28.59
CA GLN A 214 -4.02 -6.64 -28.02
C GLN A 214 -3.01 -5.50 -28.21
N THR A 215 -2.97 -4.90 -29.41
CA THR A 215 -2.13 -3.73 -29.69
C THR A 215 -2.54 -2.51 -28.88
N MET A 216 -3.85 -2.27 -28.73
CA MET A 216 -4.37 -1.14 -27.95
C MET A 216 -4.04 -1.29 -26.47
N VAL A 217 -4.34 -2.44 -25.87
CA VAL A 217 -4.04 -2.78 -24.48
C VAL A 217 -2.55 -2.65 -24.20
N ASP A 218 -1.69 -3.21 -25.06
CA ASP A 218 -0.24 -3.11 -24.86
C ASP A 218 0.23 -1.64 -24.86
N ARG A 219 -0.34 -0.79 -25.73
CA ARG A 219 -0.04 0.66 -25.74
C ARG A 219 -0.54 1.37 -24.50
N ILE A 220 -1.75 1.05 -24.01
CA ILE A 220 -2.30 1.63 -22.79
C ILE A 220 -1.37 1.33 -21.62
N LEU A 221 -1.01 0.06 -21.44
CA LEU A 221 -0.14 -0.37 -20.35
C LEU A 221 1.25 0.27 -20.46
N ASP A 222 1.84 0.29 -21.65
CA ASP A 222 3.14 0.93 -21.87
C ASP A 222 3.12 2.44 -21.60
N TYR A 223 2.03 3.11 -21.96
CA TYR A 223 1.85 4.54 -21.70
C TYR A 223 1.87 4.84 -20.20
N TRP A 224 1.06 4.15 -19.40
CA TRP A 224 1.02 4.40 -17.96
C TRP A 224 2.32 4.02 -17.24
N LEU A 225 3.02 2.97 -17.70
CA LEU A 225 4.32 2.60 -17.15
C LEU A 225 5.44 3.60 -17.51
N GLN A 226 5.43 4.17 -18.72
CA GLN A 226 6.53 5.00 -19.22
C GLN A 226 6.30 6.50 -19.03
N GLU A 227 5.07 6.98 -19.21
CA GLU A 227 4.74 8.41 -19.14
C GLU A 227 4.47 8.87 -17.70
N PHE A 228 3.92 7.98 -16.87
CA PHE A 228 3.52 8.25 -15.48
C PHE A 228 4.31 7.45 -14.45
N ASN A 229 5.25 6.59 -14.87
CA ASN A 229 6.09 5.76 -13.98
C ASN A 229 5.28 4.94 -12.95
N PHE A 230 4.09 4.47 -13.28
CA PHE A 230 3.43 3.48 -12.41
C PHE A 230 4.29 2.20 -12.33
N ASP A 231 4.25 1.53 -11.18
CA ASP A 231 5.03 0.32 -10.89
C ASP A 231 4.30 -0.97 -11.24
N GLY A 232 3.09 -0.87 -11.79
CA GLY A 232 2.24 -2.01 -12.09
C GLY A 232 0.77 -1.66 -12.09
N PHE A 233 -0.06 -2.69 -12.22
CA PHE A 233 -1.51 -2.54 -12.30
C PHE A 233 -2.23 -3.62 -11.50
N ARG A 234 -3.37 -3.22 -10.90
CA ARG A 234 -4.45 -4.15 -10.55
C ARG A 234 -5.45 -4.15 -11.69
N PHE A 235 -5.73 -5.31 -12.27
CA PHE A 235 -6.67 -5.44 -13.37
C PHE A 235 -8.05 -5.80 -12.82
N ASP A 236 -9.03 -4.98 -13.17
CA ASP A 236 -10.43 -5.15 -12.81
C ASP A 236 -11.09 -6.28 -13.58
N PHE A 237 -11.84 -7.13 -12.87
CA PHE A 237 -12.66 -8.20 -13.40
C PHE A 237 -12.01 -9.02 -14.54
N THR A 238 -10.89 -9.70 -14.24
CA THR A 238 -10.09 -10.39 -15.28
C THR A 238 -10.79 -11.58 -15.94
N LYS A 239 -11.87 -12.09 -15.35
CA LYS A 239 -12.75 -13.08 -15.98
C LYS A 239 -13.41 -12.57 -17.27
N GLY A 240 -13.66 -11.26 -17.36
CA GLY A 240 -14.21 -10.60 -18.54
C GLY A 240 -13.26 -10.47 -19.73
N PHE A 241 -12.00 -10.92 -19.62
CA PHE A 241 -11.07 -10.92 -20.75
C PHE A 241 -11.26 -12.14 -21.67
N GLY A 242 -11.88 -13.20 -21.15
CA GLY A 242 -12.15 -14.43 -21.90
C GLY A 242 -13.12 -14.20 -23.06
N GLN A 243 -12.91 -14.92 -24.16
CA GLN A 243 -13.79 -14.84 -25.34
C GLN A 243 -14.73 -16.04 -25.48
N THR A 244 -14.61 -17.01 -24.56
CA THR A 244 -15.53 -18.12 -24.34
C THR A 244 -16.71 -17.64 -23.51
N ALA A 245 -17.92 -17.75 -24.04
CA ALA A 245 -19.12 -17.50 -23.25
C ALA A 245 -19.28 -18.62 -22.20
N PRO A 246 -19.46 -18.30 -20.90
CA PRO A 246 -19.65 -19.32 -19.88
C PRO A 246 -21.01 -20.00 -20.05
N ASP A 247 -21.21 -21.15 -19.40
CA ASP A 247 -22.50 -21.84 -19.38
C ASP A 247 -23.41 -21.38 -18.22
N SER A 248 -24.68 -21.81 -18.22
CA SER A 248 -25.66 -21.39 -17.21
C SER A 248 -25.35 -21.84 -15.77
N GLY A 249 -24.50 -22.85 -15.60
CA GLY A 249 -24.02 -23.32 -14.30
C GLY A 249 -22.86 -22.49 -13.75
N ASP A 250 -22.24 -21.68 -14.61
CA ASP A 250 -21.11 -20.81 -14.29
C ASP A 250 -21.35 -19.36 -14.77
N PRO A 251 -22.40 -18.68 -14.30
CA PRO A 251 -22.80 -17.37 -14.84
C PRO A 251 -21.74 -16.27 -14.67
N TRP A 252 -20.74 -16.48 -13.80
CA TRP A 252 -19.65 -15.53 -13.51
C TRP A 252 -18.29 -15.97 -14.09
N ALA A 253 -18.28 -16.93 -15.01
CA ALA A 253 -17.10 -17.46 -15.70
C ALA A 253 -15.97 -17.89 -14.75
N GLY A 254 -16.32 -18.49 -13.61
CA GLY A 254 -15.40 -18.96 -12.59
C GLY A 254 -14.68 -20.27 -12.95
N SER A 255 -15.25 -21.08 -13.83
CA SER A 255 -14.59 -22.29 -14.32
C SER A 255 -13.33 -21.95 -15.10
N LYS A 256 -12.36 -22.86 -15.08
CA LYS A 256 -11.11 -22.73 -15.79
C LYS A 256 -11.32 -22.57 -17.31
N ASP A 257 -10.70 -21.56 -17.89
CA ASP A 257 -10.68 -21.24 -19.31
C ASP A 257 -9.23 -21.02 -19.78
N GLN A 258 -8.71 -21.95 -20.58
CA GLN A 258 -7.33 -21.90 -21.05
C GLN A 258 -7.06 -20.71 -21.99
N ASP A 259 -8.02 -20.32 -22.82
CA ASP A 259 -7.84 -19.22 -23.77
C ASP A 259 -7.75 -17.89 -23.00
N ARG A 260 -8.55 -17.75 -21.93
CA ARG A 260 -8.44 -16.62 -20.99
C ARG A 260 -7.08 -16.59 -20.29
N ILE A 261 -6.60 -17.73 -19.77
CA ILE A 261 -5.26 -17.83 -19.14
C ILE A 261 -4.18 -17.35 -20.12
N ASP A 262 -4.22 -17.83 -21.37
CA ASP A 262 -3.21 -17.50 -22.38
C ASP A 262 -3.22 -16.00 -22.72
N LEU A 263 -4.40 -15.37 -22.83
CA LEU A 263 -4.55 -13.93 -23.05
C LEU A 263 -3.99 -13.10 -21.89
N LEU A 264 -4.29 -13.51 -20.65
CA LEU A 264 -3.81 -12.84 -19.44
C LEU A 264 -2.29 -12.99 -19.28
N LEU A 265 -1.75 -14.18 -19.50
CA LEU A 265 -0.30 -14.43 -19.47
C LEU A 265 0.44 -13.70 -20.59
N ARG A 266 -0.13 -13.61 -21.80
CA ARG A 266 0.41 -12.78 -22.89
C ARG A 266 0.57 -11.33 -22.44
N MET A 267 -0.46 -10.76 -21.82
CA MET A 267 -0.45 -9.38 -21.33
C MET A 267 0.59 -9.19 -20.22
N ALA A 268 0.55 -10.04 -19.19
CA ALA A 268 1.47 -9.97 -18.05
C ALA A 268 2.93 -10.13 -18.47
N ASN A 269 3.23 -11.10 -19.35
CA ASN A 269 4.58 -11.34 -19.86
C ASN A 269 5.06 -10.21 -20.77
N GLY A 270 4.19 -9.67 -21.62
CA GLY A 270 4.49 -8.51 -22.45
C GLY A 270 4.88 -7.30 -21.59
N MET A 271 4.09 -7.02 -20.55
CA MET A 271 4.35 -5.96 -19.59
C MET A 271 5.71 -6.16 -18.88
N LYS A 272 5.95 -7.35 -18.29
CA LYS A 272 7.21 -7.67 -17.59
C LYS A 272 8.43 -7.68 -18.53
N THR A 273 8.25 -8.00 -19.81
CA THR A 273 9.35 -7.94 -20.80
C THR A 273 9.79 -6.50 -21.06
N ARG A 274 8.84 -5.56 -21.11
CA ARG A 274 9.11 -4.14 -21.39
C ARG A 274 9.48 -3.36 -20.13
N ASN A 275 8.94 -3.77 -18.98
CA ASN A 275 9.28 -3.24 -17.66
C ASN A 275 9.45 -4.41 -16.65
N PRO A 276 10.68 -4.91 -16.45
CA PRO A 276 10.94 -6.08 -15.59
C PRO A 276 10.55 -5.91 -14.12
N GLY A 277 10.43 -4.68 -13.62
CA GLY A 277 10.01 -4.40 -12.25
C GLY A 277 8.48 -4.36 -12.08
N ALA A 278 7.71 -4.38 -13.16
CA ALA A 278 6.28 -4.13 -13.09
C ALA A 278 5.50 -5.27 -12.42
N VAL A 279 4.64 -4.91 -11.46
CA VAL A 279 3.79 -5.84 -10.70
C VAL A 279 2.44 -6.01 -11.38
N VAL A 280 1.97 -7.26 -11.45
CA VAL A 280 0.63 -7.61 -11.98
C VAL A 280 -0.21 -8.12 -10.82
N ILE A 281 -1.39 -7.53 -10.64
CA ILE A 281 -2.39 -7.95 -9.67
C ILE A 281 -3.70 -8.18 -10.42
N PHE A 282 -4.36 -9.32 -10.22
CA PHE A 282 -5.65 -9.60 -10.84
C PHE A 282 -6.75 -9.69 -9.81
N GLU A 283 -7.84 -8.95 -10.02
CA GLU A 283 -9.15 -9.39 -9.57
C GLU A 283 -9.58 -10.52 -10.49
N HIS A 284 -9.26 -11.75 -10.10
CA HIS A 284 -9.61 -12.93 -10.87
C HIS A 284 -10.87 -13.58 -10.31
N LEU A 285 -10.85 -13.97 -9.04
CA LEU A 285 -12.04 -14.43 -8.33
C LEU A 285 -12.74 -15.59 -9.07
N ALA A 286 -11.93 -16.46 -9.66
CA ALA A 286 -12.35 -17.67 -10.35
C ALA A 286 -12.11 -18.89 -9.45
N ASP A 287 -12.41 -20.08 -9.97
CA ASP A 287 -12.06 -21.32 -9.31
C ASP A 287 -10.53 -21.43 -9.19
N PHE A 288 -10.08 -22.03 -8.08
CA PHE A 288 -8.66 -22.04 -7.74
C PHE A 288 -7.77 -22.80 -8.72
N ASP A 289 -8.32 -23.65 -9.58
CA ASP A 289 -7.54 -24.34 -10.63
C ASP A 289 -6.96 -23.36 -11.67
N GLU A 290 -7.68 -22.29 -12.01
CA GLU A 290 -7.17 -21.23 -12.88
C GLU A 290 -6.32 -20.22 -12.11
N GLU A 291 -6.77 -19.80 -10.92
CA GLU A 291 -5.97 -18.87 -10.09
C GLU A 291 -4.61 -19.45 -9.76
N ASN A 292 -4.48 -20.76 -9.60
CA ASN A 292 -3.21 -21.42 -9.32
C ASN A 292 -2.23 -21.28 -10.50
N ASP A 293 -2.67 -21.53 -11.73
CA ASP A 293 -1.82 -21.37 -12.93
C ASP A 293 -1.31 -19.92 -13.08
N LEU A 294 -2.19 -18.94 -12.83
CA LEU A 294 -1.84 -17.52 -12.90
C LEU A 294 -0.94 -17.09 -11.73
N ALA A 295 -1.24 -17.55 -10.51
CA ALA A 295 -0.44 -17.28 -9.33
C ALA A 295 0.96 -17.87 -9.47
N ASP A 296 1.10 -19.10 -9.97
CA ASP A 296 2.39 -19.76 -10.16
C ASP A 296 3.24 -19.11 -11.27
N ALA A 297 2.61 -18.35 -12.18
CA ALA A 297 3.28 -17.47 -13.13
C ALA A 297 3.77 -16.13 -12.52
N GLY A 298 3.63 -15.95 -11.19
CA GLY A 298 4.08 -14.77 -10.46
C GLY A 298 3.13 -13.57 -10.61
N ILE A 299 1.83 -13.81 -10.71
CA ILE A 299 0.78 -12.80 -10.70
C ILE A 299 0.13 -12.80 -9.32
N LEU A 300 -0.13 -11.62 -8.76
CA LEU A 300 -0.78 -11.51 -7.45
C LEU A 300 -2.30 -11.63 -7.59
N MET A 301 -2.92 -12.50 -6.81
CA MET A 301 -4.37 -12.70 -6.80
C MET A 301 -5.00 -11.81 -5.72
N TRP A 302 -5.78 -10.81 -6.14
CA TRP A 302 -6.59 -9.97 -5.26
C TRP A 302 -7.81 -10.79 -4.82
N SER A 303 -7.96 -11.06 -3.52
CA SER A 303 -9.01 -11.98 -3.07
C SER A 303 -9.56 -11.67 -1.68
N GLY A 304 -10.79 -11.17 -1.64
CA GLY A 304 -11.66 -11.15 -0.46
C GLY A 304 -12.61 -12.36 -0.37
N ILE A 305 -12.70 -13.17 -1.42
CA ILE A 305 -13.65 -14.30 -1.52
C ILE A 305 -13.49 -15.23 -0.33
N GLY A 306 -14.58 -15.37 0.43
CA GLY A 306 -14.64 -16.09 1.69
C GLY A 306 -13.90 -15.39 2.83
N HIS A 307 -12.71 -14.83 2.58
CA HIS A 307 -11.83 -14.27 3.60
C HIS A 307 -12.42 -13.05 4.31
N HIS A 308 -12.97 -12.07 3.59
CA HIS A 308 -13.64 -10.91 4.19
C HIS A 308 -14.72 -11.36 5.18
N ASN A 309 -15.60 -12.27 4.74
CA ASN A 309 -16.69 -12.81 5.55
C ASN A 309 -16.20 -13.65 6.75
N SER A 310 -15.12 -14.43 6.58
CA SER A 310 -14.49 -15.15 7.69
C SER A 310 -13.92 -14.20 8.75
N VAL A 311 -13.27 -13.09 8.32
CA VAL A 311 -12.75 -12.07 9.23
C VAL A 311 -13.91 -11.34 9.92
N LYS A 312 -14.98 -11.02 9.19
CA LYS A 312 -16.23 -10.48 9.75
C LYS A 312 -16.80 -11.41 10.82
N GLY A 313 -16.95 -12.70 10.54
CA GLY A 313 -17.43 -13.70 11.51
C GLY A 313 -16.55 -13.76 12.77
N LEU A 314 -15.23 -13.75 12.59
CA LEU A 314 -14.24 -13.70 13.68
C LEU A 314 -14.48 -12.50 14.61
N ILE A 315 -14.74 -11.32 14.06
CA ILE A 315 -14.87 -10.07 14.84
C ILE A 315 -16.30 -9.75 15.27
N LEU A 316 -17.35 -10.32 14.69
CA LEU A 316 -18.71 -10.12 15.17
C LEU A 316 -19.02 -11.01 16.39
N GLY A 317 -18.40 -12.19 16.45
CA GLY A 317 -18.50 -13.09 17.61
C GLY A 317 -19.88 -13.72 17.75
N TRP A 318 -20.55 -14.03 16.64
CA TRP A 318 -21.84 -14.71 16.65
C TRP A 318 -21.71 -16.22 16.77
N ASN A 319 -22.67 -16.83 17.47
CA ASN A 319 -22.70 -18.27 17.61
C ASN A 319 -23.14 -18.92 16.29
N GLY A 320 -22.30 -19.76 15.72
CA GLY A 320 -22.54 -20.43 14.43
C GLY A 320 -21.80 -19.80 13.24
N ASP A 321 -21.17 -18.63 13.42
CA ASP A 321 -20.34 -18.03 12.37
C ASP A 321 -19.04 -18.81 12.19
N ASP A 322 -18.66 -19.03 10.94
CA ASP A 322 -17.35 -19.59 10.61
C ASP A 322 -16.27 -18.54 10.84
N THR A 323 -15.48 -18.75 11.89
CA THR A 323 -14.35 -17.88 12.23
C THR A 323 -13.03 -18.33 11.62
N ASN A 324 -13.05 -19.35 10.75
CA ASN A 324 -11.87 -19.85 10.07
C ASN A 324 -11.44 -18.88 8.97
N ILE A 325 -10.49 -18.02 9.31
CA ILE A 325 -9.85 -17.09 8.36
C ILE A 325 -8.68 -17.72 7.59
N TYR A 326 -8.27 -18.94 7.93
CA TYR A 326 -7.11 -19.60 7.32
C TYR A 326 -7.43 -20.14 5.92
N SER A 327 -8.54 -20.89 5.80
CA SER A 327 -8.88 -21.58 4.54
C SER A 327 -8.96 -20.63 3.35
N ASN A 328 -9.41 -19.40 3.58
CA ASN A 328 -9.61 -18.39 2.55
C ASN A 328 -8.49 -17.34 2.47
N GLY A 329 -7.67 -17.19 3.53
CA GLY A 329 -6.65 -16.14 3.63
C GLY A 329 -5.21 -16.57 3.32
N VAL A 330 -4.97 -17.86 3.07
CA VAL A 330 -3.61 -18.39 2.82
C VAL A 330 -3.52 -19.10 1.48
N TYR A 331 -2.47 -18.76 0.72
CA TYR A 331 -2.21 -19.25 -0.64
C TYR A 331 -2.17 -20.78 -0.77
N ASN A 332 -1.57 -21.49 0.18
CA ASN A 332 -1.39 -22.95 0.14
C ASN A 332 -2.41 -23.72 1.00
N SER A 333 -3.54 -23.12 1.35
CA SER A 333 -4.62 -23.84 2.02
C SER A 333 -5.08 -25.02 1.17
N ALA A 334 -5.70 -26.03 1.80
CA ALA A 334 -6.15 -27.23 1.08
C ALA A 334 -7.15 -26.93 -0.05
N SER A 335 -7.86 -25.80 0.01
CA SER A 335 -8.77 -25.35 -1.03
C SER A 335 -8.08 -24.59 -2.15
N LYS A 336 -6.96 -23.88 -1.89
CA LYS A 336 -6.27 -23.03 -2.89
C LYS A 336 -5.08 -23.71 -3.56
N GLY A 337 -4.16 -24.24 -2.76
CA GLY A 337 -3.04 -25.06 -3.26
C GLY A 337 -1.99 -24.34 -4.10
N PHE A 338 -1.81 -23.02 -3.98
CA PHE A 338 -0.80 -22.28 -4.75
C PHE A 338 0.62 -22.67 -4.32
N THR A 339 1.58 -22.64 -5.24
CA THR A 339 2.99 -22.95 -4.95
C THR A 339 3.68 -21.80 -4.21
N TYR A 340 3.37 -20.56 -4.59
CA TYR A 340 4.00 -19.35 -4.04
C TYR A 340 2.98 -18.45 -3.35
N ALA A 341 3.47 -17.60 -2.43
CA ALA A 341 2.65 -16.71 -1.60
C ALA A 341 2.07 -15.50 -2.36
N ASN A 342 1.53 -15.73 -3.56
CA ASN A 342 0.99 -14.70 -4.45
C ASN A 342 -0.49 -14.36 -4.17
N LEU A 343 -1.04 -14.81 -3.04
CA LEU A 343 -2.39 -14.45 -2.62
C LEU A 343 -2.36 -13.14 -1.81
N MET A 344 -2.96 -12.09 -2.36
CA MET A 344 -3.19 -10.82 -1.68
C MET A 344 -4.58 -10.81 -1.04
N SER A 345 -4.71 -11.57 0.05
CA SER A 345 -5.96 -11.60 0.83
C SER A 345 -6.15 -10.30 1.60
N TYR A 346 -7.35 -9.75 1.58
CA TYR A 346 -7.69 -8.53 2.30
C TYR A 346 -8.93 -8.71 3.18
N ALA A 347 -8.95 -7.95 4.27
CA ALA A 347 -10.10 -7.93 5.18
C ALA A 347 -11.11 -6.86 4.76
N GLU A 348 -10.69 -5.81 4.05
CA GLU A 348 -11.53 -4.77 3.47
C GLU A 348 -10.94 -4.36 2.11
N SER A 349 -11.82 -3.99 1.19
CA SER A 349 -11.49 -3.29 -0.05
C SER A 349 -12.59 -2.28 -0.36
N HIS A 350 -12.44 -1.53 -1.45
CA HIS A 350 -13.50 -0.65 -1.93
C HIS A 350 -14.85 -1.39 -2.14
N ASP A 351 -14.84 -2.69 -2.46
CA ASP A 351 -16.03 -3.52 -2.71
C ASP A 351 -16.66 -4.17 -1.48
N GLU A 352 -15.95 -4.22 -0.37
CA GLU A 352 -16.45 -4.86 0.84
C GLU A 352 -17.01 -3.83 1.83
N GLU A 353 -17.97 -4.26 2.65
CA GLU A 353 -18.43 -3.41 3.75
C GLU A 353 -17.29 -3.21 4.76
N ARG A 354 -17.22 -2.01 5.35
CA ARG A 354 -16.18 -1.66 6.30
C ARG A 354 -16.40 -2.45 7.58
N LEU A 355 -15.38 -3.15 8.08
CA LEU A 355 -15.53 -3.97 9.27
C LEU A 355 -15.86 -3.11 10.50
N GLY A 356 -15.40 -1.85 10.53
CA GLY A 356 -15.79 -0.89 11.56
C GLY A 356 -17.29 -0.60 11.56
N TYR A 357 -17.92 -0.50 10.38
CA TYR A 357 -19.37 -0.35 10.25
C TYR A 357 -20.11 -1.64 10.64
N GLU A 358 -19.61 -2.81 10.24
CA GLU A 358 -20.18 -4.12 10.60
C GLU A 358 -20.21 -4.29 12.12
N VAL A 359 -19.09 -4.09 12.81
CA VAL A 359 -19.02 -4.20 14.28
C VAL A 359 -19.94 -3.17 14.95
N LYS A 360 -19.95 -1.92 14.47
CA LYS A 360 -20.87 -0.86 14.92
C LYS A 360 -22.34 -1.27 14.82
N ARG A 361 -22.70 -2.02 13.79
CA ARG A 361 -24.09 -2.38 13.51
C ARG A 361 -24.51 -3.68 14.20
N TRP A 362 -23.59 -4.64 14.34
CA TRP A 362 -23.93 -6.06 14.53
C TRP A 362 -23.18 -6.78 15.66
N PHE A 363 -22.22 -6.13 16.31
CA PHE A 363 -21.44 -6.78 17.37
C PHE A 363 -22.32 -7.37 18.48
N ASN A 364 -22.11 -8.65 18.78
CA ASN A 364 -22.77 -9.38 19.89
C ASN A 364 -24.31 -9.22 19.90
N TRP A 365 -24.92 -9.30 18.72
CA TRP A 365 -26.34 -9.02 18.53
C TRP A 365 -27.22 -10.26 18.76
N SER A 366 -28.26 -10.12 19.59
CA SER A 366 -29.29 -11.14 19.82
C SER A 366 -30.73 -10.72 19.47
N ASP A 367 -31.01 -9.46 19.10
CA ASP A 367 -32.39 -8.99 18.81
C ASP A 367 -32.43 -7.73 17.94
N PHE A 368 -33.25 -7.77 16.86
CA PHE A 368 -33.42 -6.79 15.77
C PHE A 368 -33.78 -5.32 16.20
N ALA A 369 -32.97 -4.64 17.02
CA ALA A 369 -33.24 -3.30 17.55
C ALA A 369 -32.12 -2.27 17.28
N GLY A 370 -31.94 -1.85 16.02
CA GLY A 370 -31.12 -0.67 15.61
C GLY A 370 -29.63 -0.64 16.04
N PRO A 371 -28.79 0.27 15.50
CA PRO A 371 -27.38 0.36 15.91
C PRO A 371 -27.28 0.54 17.44
N LYS A 372 -26.59 -0.36 18.15
CA LYS A 372 -26.39 -0.26 19.60
C LYS A 372 -25.29 0.73 20.00
N VAL A 373 -24.64 1.36 19.03
CA VAL A 373 -23.32 1.96 19.17
C VAL A 373 -23.42 3.47 18.98
N THR A 374 -23.76 4.17 20.06
CA THR A 374 -23.77 5.65 20.15
C THR A 374 -23.01 6.19 21.37
N SER A 375 -22.28 5.34 22.13
CA SER A 375 -21.55 5.70 23.36
C SER A 375 -20.04 5.39 23.30
N ALA A 376 -19.24 5.88 24.25
CA ALA A 376 -17.79 5.60 24.30
C ALA A 376 -17.45 4.10 24.42
N ASP A 377 -18.27 3.31 25.14
CA ASP A 377 -18.13 1.85 25.25
C ASP A 377 -18.22 1.15 23.88
N SER A 378 -18.94 1.79 22.96
CA SER A 378 -19.23 1.26 21.65
C SER A 378 -18.08 1.46 20.65
N LEU A 379 -17.30 2.54 20.80
CA LEU A 379 -16.04 2.72 20.08
C LEU A 379 -14.95 1.76 20.58
N ASN A 380 -14.90 1.51 21.89
CA ASN A 380 -13.94 0.56 22.45
C ASN A 380 -14.15 -0.83 21.85
N ALA A 381 -15.40 -1.29 21.81
CA ALA A 381 -15.76 -2.55 21.16
C ALA A 381 -15.35 -2.58 19.69
N ILE A 382 -15.65 -1.54 18.89
CA ILE A 382 -15.21 -1.47 17.49
C ILE A 382 -13.70 -1.67 17.38
N VAL A 383 -12.93 -0.83 18.08
CA VAL A 383 -11.47 -0.85 17.97
C VAL A 383 -10.88 -2.17 18.46
N ASP A 384 -11.33 -2.70 19.59
CA ASP A 384 -10.77 -3.93 20.15
C ASP A 384 -11.07 -5.16 19.27
N ARG A 385 -12.22 -5.19 18.59
CA ARG A 385 -12.55 -6.24 17.63
C ARG A 385 -11.77 -6.06 16.32
N LEU A 386 -11.61 -4.84 15.82
CA LEU A 386 -10.78 -4.56 14.63
C LEU A 386 -9.30 -4.90 14.84
N LYS A 387 -8.78 -4.71 16.05
CA LYS A 387 -7.42 -5.16 16.40
C LYS A 387 -7.23 -6.65 16.14
N MET A 388 -8.24 -7.48 16.40
CA MET A 388 -8.19 -8.92 16.09
C MET A 388 -8.10 -9.16 14.58
N ALA A 389 -8.96 -8.49 13.80
CA ALA A 389 -8.95 -8.61 12.35
C ALA A 389 -7.57 -8.29 11.78
N VAL A 390 -6.99 -7.14 12.11
CA VAL A 390 -5.70 -6.74 11.56
C VAL A 390 -4.54 -7.60 12.07
N ALA A 391 -4.55 -8.01 13.35
CA ALA A 391 -3.47 -8.84 13.91
C ALA A 391 -3.38 -10.20 13.25
N PHE A 392 -4.51 -10.85 12.99
CA PHE A 392 -4.48 -12.12 12.26
C PHE A 392 -4.33 -11.93 10.75
N ASN A 393 -4.98 -10.94 10.12
CA ASN A 393 -4.92 -10.78 8.67
C ASN A 393 -3.53 -10.35 8.18
N LEU A 394 -2.93 -9.32 8.79
CA LEU A 394 -1.68 -8.73 8.32
C LEU A 394 -0.48 -9.65 8.55
N LEU A 395 -0.55 -10.63 9.45
CA LEU A 395 0.56 -11.56 9.69
C LEU A 395 0.47 -12.87 8.90
N LEU A 396 -0.56 -13.03 8.04
CA LEU A 396 -0.58 -14.12 7.07
C LEU A 396 0.49 -13.91 5.95
N PRO A 397 0.97 -14.99 5.30
CA PRO A 397 2.06 -14.93 4.31
C PRO A 397 1.66 -14.36 2.95
N GLY A 398 2.59 -13.66 2.30
CA GLY A 398 2.39 -13.01 1.00
C GLY A 398 2.02 -11.52 1.14
N PRO A 399 1.70 -10.84 0.03
CA PRO A 399 1.36 -9.41 0.01
C PRO A 399 0.08 -9.14 0.82
N ARG A 400 0.01 -8.02 1.54
CA ARG A 400 -1.18 -7.65 2.32
C ARG A 400 -1.69 -6.28 1.94
N MET A 401 -3.02 -6.15 1.92
CA MET A 401 -3.70 -4.91 1.56
C MET A 401 -4.54 -4.40 2.72
N LEU A 402 -4.50 -3.09 2.90
CA LEU A 402 -5.42 -2.31 3.71
C LEU A 402 -6.24 -1.40 2.79
N TRP A 403 -7.50 -1.18 3.14
CA TRP A 403 -8.32 -0.15 2.51
C TRP A 403 -8.22 1.16 3.30
N GLN A 404 -8.32 2.30 2.62
CA GLN A 404 -8.14 3.59 3.26
C GLN A 404 -8.97 3.76 4.54
N PHE A 405 -8.32 4.27 5.59
CA PHE A 405 -8.85 4.47 6.94
C PHE A 405 -9.20 3.19 7.73
N GLN A 406 -8.90 1.99 7.22
CA GLN A 406 -9.09 0.74 7.97
C GLN A 406 -8.29 0.73 9.28
N GLU A 407 -7.07 1.25 9.27
CA GLU A 407 -6.17 1.45 10.41
C GLU A 407 -6.70 2.43 11.47
N LEU A 408 -7.73 3.21 11.13
CA LEU A 408 -8.45 4.10 12.03
C LEU A 408 -9.87 3.59 12.36
N GLY A 409 -10.24 2.43 11.82
CA GLY A 409 -11.52 1.78 12.03
C GLY A 409 -12.68 2.53 11.40
N TYR A 410 -12.56 2.82 10.10
CA TYR A 410 -13.60 3.53 9.35
C TYR A 410 -14.97 2.88 9.54
N ASP A 411 -15.96 3.67 9.98
CA ASP A 411 -17.27 3.16 10.42
C ASP A 411 -18.45 3.78 9.68
N ILE A 412 -18.18 4.29 8.48
CA ILE A 412 -19.17 4.76 7.52
C ILE A 412 -19.45 3.62 6.54
N GLY A 413 -20.73 3.26 6.40
CA GLY A 413 -21.14 2.13 5.58
C GLY A 413 -20.91 2.37 4.09
N ILE A 414 -20.72 1.29 3.35
CA ILE A 414 -20.44 1.31 1.92
C ILE A 414 -21.58 1.93 1.09
N ASP A 415 -22.82 1.86 1.58
CA ASP A 415 -23.99 2.46 0.94
C ASP A 415 -24.29 3.91 1.37
N PHE A 416 -23.39 4.54 2.15
CA PHE A 416 -23.51 5.97 2.46
C PHE A 416 -23.46 6.80 1.17
N ASN A 417 -24.48 7.63 0.92
CA ASN A 417 -24.71 8.31 -0.37
C ASN A 417 -24.86 7.36 -1.58
N GLY A 418 -25.25 6.10 -1.35
CA GLY A 418 -25.27 5.04 -2.36
C GLY A 418 -23.92 4.34 -2.48
N ARG A 419 -23.92 3.15 -3.11
CA ARG A 419 -22.75 2.27 -3.25
C ARG A 419 -21.51 3.02 -3.74
N THR A 420 -21.60 3.64 -4.92
CA THR A 420 -20.51 4.40 -5.56
C THR A 420 -20.43 5.87 -5.14
N GLY A 421 -21.33 6.31 -4.26
CA GLY A 421 -21.40 7.70 -3.80
C GLY A 421 -20.21 8.11 -2.94
N GLU A 422 -19.99 9.43 -2.85
CA GLU A 422 -18.92 10.05 -2.06
C GLU A 422 -18.98 9.66 -0.59
N LYS A 423 -17.82 9.30 -0.05
CA LYS A 423 -17.63 8.94 1.35
C LYS A 423 -16.76 10.00 2.03
N PRO A 424 -17.12 10.45 3.24
CA PRO A 424 -16.38 11.53 3.89
C PRO A 424 -14.99 11.07 4.34
N PRO A 425 -13.92 11.84 4.09
CA PRO A 425 -12.60 11.56 4.64
C PRO A 425 -12.64 11.63 6.18
N LYS A 426 -11.84 10.80 6.86
CA LYS A 426 -11.83 10.68 8.34
C LYS A 426 -10.46 10.82 8.98
N TRP A 427 -9.68 11.80 8.52
CA TRP A 427 -8.42 12.16 9.18
C TRP A 427 -8.59 12.59 10.64
N ASP A 428 -9.77 13.12 11.01
CA ASP A 428 -10.11 13.47 12.39
C ASP A 428 -10.08 12.25 13.34
N TYR A 429 -10.24 11.03 12.82
CA TYR A 429 -10.18 9.80 13.62
C TYR A 429 -8.82 9.59 14.26
N TYR A 430 -7.73 10.06 13.66
CA TYR A 430 -6.39 9.98 14.23
C TYR A 430 -6.27 10.75 15.55
N ASN A 431 -7.10 11.77 15.78
CA ASN A 431 -7.08 12.55 17.03
C ASN A 431 -7.70 11.78 18.21
N ASN A 432 -8.47 10.71 17.95
CA ASN A 432 -9.04 9.87 18.98
C ASN A 432 -8.02 8.85 19.50
N SER A 433 -7.73 8.88 20.81
CA SER A 433 -6.71 8.00 21.41
C SER A 433 -7.02 6.52 21.28
N LYS A 434 -8.30 6.13 21.34
CA LYS A 434 -8.70 4.73 21.19
C LYS A 434 -8.47 4.24 19.76
N ARG A 435 -8.88 5.01 18.76
CA ARG A 435 -8.61 4.70 17.34
C ARG A 435 -7.12 4.65 17.04
N ARG A 436 -6.32 5.52 17.66
CA ARG A 436 -4.85 5.44 17.56
C ARG A 436 -4.28 4.12 18.08
N GLU A 437 -4.95 3.42 18.99
CA GLU A 437 -4.48 2.09 19.37
C GLU A 437 -4.52 1.12 18.18
N LEU A 438 -5.55 1.19 17.32
CA LEU A 438 -5.60 0.37 16.11
C LEU A 438 -4.48 0.76 15.14
N HIS A 439 -4.30 2.05 14.88
CA HIS A 439 -3.21 2.56 14.05
C HIS A 439 -1.84 2.12 14.56
N ASN A 440 -1.58 2.27 15.86
CA ASN A 440 -0.32 1.88 16.48
C ASN A 440 -0.06 0.39 16.37
N LEU A 441 -1.09 -0.44 16.48
CA LEU A 441 -0.98 -1.87 16.26
C LEU A 441 -0.67 -2.15 14.80
N VAL A 442 -1.42 -1.60 13.84
CA VAL A 442 -1.16 -1.77 12.40
C VAL A 442 0.28 -1.37 12.06
N SER A 443 0.74 -0.22 12.55
CA SER A 443 2.12 0.24 12.34
C SER A 443 3.16 -0.76 12.85
N LYS A 444 2.97 -1.32 14.05
CA LYS A 444 3.85 -2.35 14.60
C LYS A 444 3.83 -3.64 13.79
N LEU A 445 2.65 -4.05 13.32
CA LEU A 445 2.49 -5.24 12.49
C LEU A 445 3.22 -5.05 11.16
N LEU A 446 2.96 -3.96 10.42
CA LEU A 446 3.65 -3.67 9.16
C LEU A 446 5.16 -3.50 9.35
N LYS A 447 5.60 -2.94 10.47
CA LYS A 447 7.01 -2.86 10.83
C LYS A 447 7.65 -4.22 11.04
N ILE A 448 6.95 -5.17 11.67
CA ILE A 448 7.38 -6.57 11.73
C ILE A 448 7.52 -7.12 10.29
N ARG A 449 6.51 -6.90 9.43
CA ARG A 449 6.52 -7.37 8.04
C ARG A 449 7.71 -6.85 7.24
N ASN A 450 8.05 -5.58 7.41
CA ASN A 450 9.13 -4.91 6.70
C ASN A 450 10.54 -5.30 7.20
N ARG A 451 10.67 -5.85 8.42
CA ARG A 451 11.99 -6.10 9.04
C ARG A 451 12.38 -7.57 9.09
N TYR A 452 11.41 -8.48 9.08
CA TYR A 452 11.64 -9.88 9.36
C TYR A 452 10.97 -10.75 8.31
N ASP A 453 11.73 -11.68 7.74
CA ASP A 453 11.21 -12.70 6.85
C ASP A 453 10.43 -13.77 7.65
N LEU A 454 9.19 -13.43 7.99
CA LEU A 454 8.22 -14.33 8.64
C LEU A 454 7.45 -15.19 7.64
N TYR A 455 7.73 -15.04 6.34
CA TYR A 455 6.92 -15.60 5.25
C TYR A 455 7.58 -16.79 4.57
N SER A 456 8.87 -17.02 4.82
CA SER A 456 9.60 -18.20 4.38
C SER A 456 9.07 -19.52 4.94
N THR A 457 8.34 -19.49 6.06
CA THR A 457 7.67 -20.68 6.61
C THR A 457 6.18 -20.46 6.73
N THR A 458 5.41 -21.48 6.37
CA THR A 458 3.97 -21.53 6.60
C THR A 458 3.72 -21.48 8.12
N PRO A 459 3.00 -20.46 8.65
CA PRO A 459 2.75 -20.32 10.09
C PRO A 459 2.15 -21.58 10.73
N ASP A 460 2.39 -21.78 12.02
CA ASP A 460 1.54 -22.69 12.78
C ASP A 460 0.22 -21.97 13.06
N TYR A 461 -0.78 -22.34 12.27
CA TYR A 461 -2.12 -21.79 12.31
C TYR A 461 -2.88 -22.19 13.58
N GLY A 462 -2.33 -23.05 14.43
CA GLY A 462 -2.90 -23.43 15.70
C GLY A 462 -4.39 -23.77 15.58
N ASN A 463 -5.21 -22.97 16.27
CA ASN A 463 -6.66 -23.10 16.30
C ASN A 463 -7.39 -21.90 15.67
N ILE A 464 -6.72 -21.08 14.83
CA ILE A 464 -7.38 -20.01 14.07
C ILE A 464 -8.41 -20.55 13.06
N GLY A 465 -8.25 -21.81 12.65
CA GLY A 465 -9.14 -22.50 11.71
C GLY A 465 -10.34 -23.23 12.33
N LEU A 466 -10.72 -22.91 13.57
CA LEU A 466 -11.90 -23.52 14.19
C LEU A 466 -13.19 -22.96 13.58
N GLY A 467 -14.00 -23.86 13.01
CA GLY A 467 -15.26 -23.53 12.36
C GLY A 467 -16.36 -23.03 13.28
N ALA A 468 -17.56 -22.92 12.72
CA ALA A 468 -18.80 -22.42 13.33
C ALA A 468 -18.99 -22.69 14.84
N GLY A 469 -19.31 -21.65 15.60
CA GLY A 469 -19.83 -21.77 16.98
C GLY A 469 -18.79 -22.02 18.09
N ASN A 470 -17.50 -21.85 17.80
CA ASN A 470 -16.43 -22.10 18.76
C ASN A 470 -15.89 -20.82 19.43
N LEU A 471 -16.79 -20.02 20.00
CA LEU A 471 -16.47 -18.70 20.57
C LEU A 471 -15.70 -18.77 21.90
N THR A 472 -15.91 -19.81 22.70
CA THR A 472 -15.27 -19.96 24.02
C THR A 472 -13.80 -20.39 23.96
N THR A 473 -13.29 -20.63 22.75
CA THR A 473 -11.90 -21.05 22.54
C THR A 473 -11.11 -19.84 22.05
N PRO A 474 -10.09 -19.33 22.78
CA PRO A 474 -9.23 -18.29 22.25
C PRO A 474 -8.48 -18.73 20.99
N ARG A 475 -8.19 -17.80 20.08
CA ARG A 475 -7.45 -18.05 18.83
C ARG A 475 -5.96 -17.79 19.02
N VAL A 476 -5.11 -18.61 18.42
CA VAL A 476 -3.65 -18.51 18.50
C VAL A 476 -3.03 -18.71 17.12
N MET A 477 -2.17 -17.78 16.70
CA MET A 477 -1.31 -17.87 15.51
C MET A 477 0.14 -17.73 15.94
N ARG A 478 1.03 -18.57 15.39
CA ARG A 478 2.47 -18.53 15.68
C ARG A 478 3.29 -18.44 14.40
N LEU A 479 4.28 -17.56 14.41
CA LEU A 479 5.20 -17.31 13.31
C LEU A 479 6.62 -17.36 13.85
N SER A 480 7.53 -17.92 13.07
CA SER A 480 8.94 -18.01 13.44
C SER A 480 9.81 -17.75 12.22
N THR A 481 10.93 -17.08 12.44
CA THR A 481 11.99 -16.93 11.44
C THR A 481 13.07 -17.99 11.65
N SER A 482 13.88 -18.23 10.62
CA SER A 482 15.05 -19.12 10.71
C SER A 482 16.13 -18.61 11.69
N ASP A 483 16.17 -17.31 11.97
CA ASP A 483 17.10 -16.67 12.91
C ASP A 483 16.57 -16.58 14.36
N GLY A 484 15.50 -17.32 14.69
CA GLY A 484 15.02 -17.50 16.06
C GLY A 484 14.15 -16.35 16.60
N LYS A 485 13.54 -15.56 15.73
CA LYS A 485 12.50 -14.59 16.11
C LYS A 485 11.15 -15.27 16.07
N HIS A 486 10.36 -15.04 17.11
CA HIS A 486 9.05 -15.64 17.29
C HIS A 486 8.01 -14.55 17.52
N VAL A 487 6.86 -14.69 16.85
CA VAL A 487 5.69 -13.84 17.00
C VAL A 487 4.48 -14.72 17.28
N ILE A 488 3.72 -14.42 18.33
CA ILE A 488 2.52 -15.14 18.71
C ILE A 488 1.36 -14.16 18.84
N VAL A 489 0.31 -14.34 18.05
CA VAL A 489 -0.95 -13.59 18.19
C VAL A 489 -1.92 -14.45 18.97
N VAL A 490 -2.51 -13.90 20.03
CA VAL A 490 -3.60 -14.51 20.77
C VAL A 490 -4.80 -13.59 20.82
N ALA A 491 -6.02 -14.12 20.68
CA ALA A 491 -7.23 -13.33 20.85
C ALA A 491 -8.34 -14.13 21.51
N ASN A 492 -9.04 -13.51 22.45
CA ASN A 492 -10.29 -14.02 22.97
C ASN A 492 -11.48 -13.48 22.19
N ILE A 493 -12.01 -14.29 21.29
CA ILE A 493 -13.12 -13.90 20.42
C ILE A 493 -14.50 -13.97 21.10
N ASP A 494 -14.59 -14.54 22.31
CA ASP A 494 -15.81 -14.56 23.11
C ASP A 494 -16.23 -13.12 23.43
N PRO A 495 -17.45 -12.70 23.06
CA PRO A 495 -17.90 -11.33 23.26
C PRO A 495 -18.36 -11.05 24.70
N ALA A 496 -18.41 -12.05 25.59
CA ALA A 496 -19.02 -11.96 26.91
C ALA A 496 -18.18 -12.51 28.06
N ALA A 497 -17.25 -13.44 27.82
CA ALA A 497 -16.46 -14.08 28.87
C ALA A 497 -14.95 -14.01 28.62
N GLY A 498 -14.18 -13.91 29.71
CA GLY A 498 -12.73 -14.08 29.68
C GLY A 498 -12.33 -15.56 29.69
N HIS A 499 -11.21 -15.89 29.06
CA HIS A 499 -10.74 -17.26 28.90
C HIS A 499 -9.23 -17.35 29.07
N ASN A 500 -8.76 -18.50 29.58
CA ASN A 500 -7.35 -18.84 29.47
C ASN A 500 -7.03 -19.24 28.04
N VAL A 501 -6.07 -18.55 27.42
CA VAL A 501 -5.42 -18.99 26.20
C VAL A 501 -4.15 -19.76 26.55
N TYR A 502 -3.76 -20.69 25.69
CA TYR A 502 -2.48 -21.38 25.77
C TYR A 502 -1.64 -20.93 24.57
N PRO A 503 -0.80 -19.87 24.72
CA PRO A 503 0.00 -19.37 23.62
C PRO A 503 0.97 -20.42 23.06
N ASN A 504 1.40 -21.37 23.90
CA ASN A 504 2.42 -22.37 23.59
C ASN A 504 3.70 -21.68 23.08
N PHE A 505 4.30 -20.86 23.94
CA PHE A 505 5.49 -20.08 23.61
C PHE A 505 6.59 -20.96 23.03
N ASP A 506 7.23 -20.53 21.95
CA ASP A 506 8.24 -21.34 21.27
C ASP A 506 9.52 -21.50 22.11
N VAL A 507 9.81 -20.52 22.97
CA VAL A 507 10.99 -20.48 23.84
C VAL A 507 10.66 -19.89 25.22
N THR A 508 11.41 -20.28 26.24
CA THR A 508 11.41 -19.61 27.55
C THR A 508 12.23 -18.32 27.50
N GLY A 509 12.02 -17.43 28.48
CA GLY A 509 12.73 -16.15 28.58
C GLY A 509 11.81 -14.94 28.52
N THR A 510 12.38 -13.80 28.13
CA THR A 510 11.64 -12.54 28.05
C THR A 510 10.87 -12.45 26.74
N TRP A 511 9.57 -12.19 26.85
CA TRP A 511 8.68 -11.84 25.77
C TRP A 511 8.14 -10.43 25.97
N TYR A 512 7.74 -9.77 24.89
CA TYR A 512 7.19 -8.42 24.87
C TYR A 512 5.76 -8.46 24.38
N LYS A 513 4.89 -7.64 24.97
CA LYS A 513 3.46 -7.58 24.66
C LYS A 513 3.12 -6.37 23.82
N TYR A 514 2.19 -6.53 22.88
CA TYR A 514 1.66 -5.46 22.05
C TYR A 514 0.17 -5.63 21.76
N ASN A 515 -0.58 -4.53 21.81
CA ASN A 515 -1.96 -4.45 21.35
C ASN A 515 -2.33 -3.04 20.85
N GLY A 516 -1.33 -2.19 20.62
CA GLY A 516 -1.47 -0.80 20.19
C GLY A 516 -1.73 0.20 21.31
N ASN A 517 -2.03 -0.28 22.53
CA ASN A 517 -2.13 0.58 23.70
C ASN A 517 -0.72 0.93 24.21
N PRO A 518 -0.34 2.23 24.27
CA PRO A 518 0.99 2.64 24.72
C PRO A 518 1.37 2.19 26.14
N THR A 519 0.39 1.82 26.98
CA THR A 519 0.64 1.30 28.34
C THR A 519 0.94 -0.20 28.38
N VAL A 520 0.63 -0.92 27.30
CA VAL A 520 0.86 -2.37 27.16
C VAL A 520 2.06 -2.63 26.24
N ASP A 521 2.15 -1.87 25.15
CA ASP A 521 3.15 -2.04 24.10
C ASP A 521 4.58 -1.97 24.67
N GLY A 522 5.37 -3.02 24.42
CA GLY A 522 6.75 -3.14 24.88
C GLY A 522 6.89 -3.59 26.34
N THR A 523 5.80 -3.82 27.08
CA THR A 523 5.90 -4.38 28.43
C THR A 523 6.29 -5.86 28.39
N THR A 524 7.13 -6.28 29.33
CA THR A 524 7.72 -7.62 29.35
C THR A 524 6.83 -8.66 30.04
N LEU A 525 6.96 -9.92 29.61
CA LEU A 525 6.46 -11.13 30.24
C LEU A 525 7.60 -12.15 30.32
N VAL A 526 7.91 -12.66 31.51
CA VAL A 526 8.93 -13.70 31.68
C VAL A 526 8.26 -15.08 31.62
N VAL A 527 8.52 -15.81 30.54
CA VAL A 527 8.00 -17.16 30.31
C VAL A 527 8.97 -18.18 30.90
N SER A 528 8.56 -18.83 31.99
CA SER A 528 9.37 -19.87 32.64
C SER A 528 9.02 -21.27 32.15
N ASN A 529 7.79 -21.47 31.68
CA ASN A 529 7.32 -22.70 31.06
C ASN A 529 6.49 -22.35 29.81
N THR A 530 6.83 -22.98 28.69
CA THR A 530 6.25 -22.67 27.38
C THR A 530 4.77 -23.02 27.27
N GLY A 531 4.28 -23.96 28.09
CA GLY A 531 2.87 -24.36 28.14
C GLY A 531 2.00 -23.57 29.11
N ASP A 532 2.54 -22.54 29.78
CA ASP A 532 1.78 -21.78 30.76
C ASP A 532 0.60 -21.03 30.10
N PRO A 533 -0.60 -21.04 30.72
CA PRO A 533 -1.73 -20.30 30.21
C PRO A 533 -1.56 -18.80 30.44
N PHE A 534 -2.19 -18.01 29.59
CA PHE A 534 -2.35 -16.56 29.75
C PHE A 534 -3.84 -16.24 29.82
N TYR A 535 -4.27 -15.43 30.78
CA TYR A 535 -5.68 -15.05 30.90
C TYR A 535 -5.96 -13.83 30.01
N LEU A 536 -6.98 -13.93 29.16
CA LEU A 536 -7.48 -12.83 28.33
C LEU A 536 -8.90 -12.46 28.75
N ASN A 537 -9.18 -11.16 28.84
CA ASN A 537 -10.54 -10.65 28.98
C ASN A 537 -11.34 -10.89 27.69
N TYR A 538 -12.65 -10.72 27.75
CA TYR A 538 -13.50 -10.76 26.56
C TYR A 538 -13.02 -9.70 25.56
N SER A 539 -13.01 -10.05 24.27
CA SER A 539 -12.54 -9.18 23.19
C SER A 539 -11.08 -8.68 23.31
N GLU A 540 -10.24 -9.30 24.15
CA GLU A 540 -8.83 -8.93 24.27
C GLU A 540 -7.97 -9.67 23.24
N MET A 541 -6.99 -8.97 22.68
CA MET A 541 -5.97 -9.53 21.78
C MET A 541 -4.59 -9.02 22.20
N LEU A 542 -3.59 -9.89 22.11
CA LEU A 542 -2.19 -9.57 22.32
C LEU A 542 -1.33 -10.19 21.23
N VAL A 543 -0.34 -9.44 20.79
CA VAL A 543 0.82 -9.93 20.04
C VAL A 543 1.99 -10.04 20.99
N PHE A 544 2.58 -11.22 21.08
CA PHE A 544 3.81 -11.49 21.80
C PHE A 544 4.97 -11.61 20.83
N THR A 545 6.12 -11.03 21.18
CA THR A 545 7.38 -11.25 20.44
C THR A 545 8.51 -11.56 21.42
N ASN A 546 9.49 -12.36 21.01
CA ASN A 546 10.71 -12.58 21.81
C ASN A 546 11.80 -11.51 21.56
N PHE A 547 11.44 -10.43 20.87
CA PHE A 547 12.29 -9.29 20.51
C PHE A 547 11.50 -7.99 20.63
N GLU A 548 12.17 -6.87 20.84
CA GLU A 548 11.52 -5.55 20.82
C GLU A 548 11.20 -5.13 19.39
N ILE A 549 9.93 -4.79 19.12
CA ILE A 549 9.51 -4.21 17.83
C ILE A 549 10.09 -2.79 17.69
N ASP A 550 9.99 -2.02 18.77
CA ASP A 550 10.47 -0.65 18.87
C ASP A 550 11.78 -0.63 19.62
N LYS A 551 12.89 -0.60 18.88
CA LYS A 551 14.23 -0.66 19.46
C LYS A 551 14.68 0.71 19.89
N CYS A 552 15.56 0.75 20.89
CA CYS A 552 16.24 1.99 21.26
C CYS A 552 17.12 2.55 20.11
N THR A 553 17.52 1.70 19.15
CA THR A 553 18.28 2.06 17.96
C THR A 553 17.41 2.65 16.83
N ASP A 554 16.09 2.75 17.02
CA ASP A 554 15.18 3.42 16.09
C ASP A 554 15.12 4.93 16.41
N VAL A 555 15.49 5.77 15.44
CA VAL A 555 15.46 7.24 15.60
C VAL A 555 14.15 7.81 15.10
N ARG A 556 13.40 8.46 16.00
CA ARG A 556 12.05 9.02 15.74
C ARG A 556 11.91 10.46 16.21
N SER A 557 12.98 11.06 16.70
CA SER A 557 12.99 12.43 17.19
C SER A 557 14.07 13.24 16.50
N THR A 558 13.72 14.47 16.14
CA THR A 558 14.65 15.49 15.66
C THR A 558 15.42 16.17 16.78
N SER A 559 15.15 15.81 18.04
CA SER A 559 15.86 16.35 19.21
C SER A 559 17.30 15.82 19.25
N ASP A 560 18.26 16.66 19.62
CA ASP A 560 19.67 16.28 19.78
C ASP A 560 19.91 15.23 20.90
N THR A 561 19.04 15.23 21.92
CA THR A 561 19.13 14.34 23.07
C THR A 561 17.74 13.88 23.52
N GLY A 562 17.69 12.79 24.30
CA GLY A 562 16.46 12.25 24.85
C GLY A 562 15.94 11.02 24.08
N PRO A 563 14.77 10.49 24.49
CA PRO A 563 14.22 9.27 23.92
C PRO A 563 14.08 9.35 22.40
N PHE A 564 14.50 8.28 21.71
CA PHE A 564 14.45 8.14 20.25
C PHE A 564 15.23 9.21 19.45
N SER A 565 16.15 9.95 20.07
CA SER A 565 17.12 10.79 19.37
C SER A 565 18.24 9.94 18.75
N LEU A 566 18.91 10.46 17.72
CA LEU A 566 20.08 9.81 17.13
C LEU A 566 21.17 9.53 18.18
N ARG A 567 21.39 10.47 19.10
CA ARG A 567 22.38 10.33 20.16
C ARG A 567 22.04 9.20 21.14
N GLU A 568 20.77 9.09 21.52
CA GLU A 568 20.32 8.00 22.37
C GLU A 568 20.46 6.64 21.66
N ALA A 569 20.12 6.58 20.38
CA ALA A 569 20.30 5.39 19.57
C ALA A 569 21.77 4.93 19.50
N VAL A 570 22.72 5.87 19.30
CA VAL A 570 24.17 5.57 19.35
C VAL A 570 24.60 5.09 20.73
N ASN A 571 24.11 5.73 21.80
CA ASN A 571 24.48 5.38 23.16
C ASN A 571 23.99 3.97 23.53
N CYS A 572 22.74 3.64 23.20
CA CYS A 572 22.12 2.37 23.57
C CYS A 572 22.53 1.20 22.67
N ALA A 573 22.98 1.47 21.44
CA ALA A 573 23.41 0.44 20.49
C ALA A 573 24.51 -0.47 21.07
N SER A 574 24.42 -1.75 20.75
CA SER A 574 25.44 -2.76 21.01
C SER A 574 26.42 -2.89 19.84
N GLU A 575 27.51 -3.64 20.07
CA GLU A 575 28.52 -3.95 19.05
C GLU A 575 27.89 -4.61 17.81
N GLY A 576 28.01 -3.97 16.65
CA GLY A 576 27.48 -4.43 15.37
C GLY A 576 26.01 -4.07 15.09
N ASP A 577 25.36 -3.29 15.95
CA ASP A 577 23.96 -2.90 15.75
C ASP A 577 23.75 -1.96 14.55
N VAL A 578 22.53 -1.99 14.05
CA VAL A 578 22.02 -1.07 13.02
C VAL A 578 21.09 -0.05 13.67
N ILE A 579 21.46 1.22 13.56
CA ILE A 579 20.63 2.38 13.87
C ILE A 579 19.80 2.70 12.63
N THR A 580 18.49 2.72 12.80
CA THR A 580 17.55 2.97 11.70
C THR A 580 16.88 4.31 11.95
N ILE A 581 17.03 5.23 11.00
CA ILE A 581 16.26 6.47 11.04
C ILE A 581 14.86 6.19 10.52
N GLU A 582 13.84 6.47 11.34
CA GLU A 582 12.46 6.16 10.99
C GLU A 582 11.75 7.35 10.36
N TYR A 583 10.65 7.02 9.67
CA TYR A 583 9.92 7.96 8.86
C TYR A 583 9.40 9.24 9.56
N PRO A 584 9.08 9.25 10.88
CA PRO A 584 8.74 10.49 11.58
C PRO A 584 9.81 11.59 11.55
N VAL A 585 11.05 11.30 11.11
CA VAL A 585 12.09 12.31 10.89
C VAL A 585 12.50 12.43 9.41
N PHE A 586 11.74 11.86 8.48
CA PHE A 586 11.93 12.03 7.04
C PHE A 586 11.68 13.49 6.64
N GLY A 587 12.56 14.07 5.83
CA GLY A 587 12.48 15.47 5.41
C GLY A 587 12.96 16.48 6.47
N GLU A 588 13.21 16.02 7.70
CA GLU A 588 13.49 16.87 8.84
C GLU A 588 14.99 17.13 9.04
N THR A 589 15.29 18.15 9.86
CA THR A 589 16.66 18.48 10.28
C THR A 589 16.87 18.14 11.76
N ILE A 590 17.89 17.34 12.06
CA ILE A 590 18.39 17.11 13.42
C ILE A 590 19.51 18.11 13.69
N ILE A 591 19.22 19.12 14.50
CA ILE A 591 20.21 20.13 14.91
C ILE A 591 21.05 19.55 16.04
N LEU A 592 22.35 19.39 15.79
CA LEU A 592 23.30 18.87 16.77
C LEU A 592 23.91 20.03 17.55
N ASN A 593 23.98 19.92 18.88
CA ASN A 593 24.65 20.92 19.73
C ASN A 593 26.08 20.50 20.11
N SER A 594 26.45 19.26 19.82
CA SER A 594 27.79 18.72 20.06
C SER A 594 28.06 17.51 19.17
N ILE A 595 29.34 17.17 19.05
CA ILE A 595 29.81 15.98 18.33
C ILE A 595 29.16 14.69 18.88
N ILE A 596 28.84 13.75 17.98
CA ILE A 596 28.44 12.38 18.34
C ILE A 596 29.69 11.51 18.32
N HIS A 597 30.03 10.94 19.48
CA HIS A 597 31.14 10.01 19.63
C HIS A 597 30.67 8.58 19.38
N ILE A 598 31.31 7.88 18.43
CA ILE A 598 31.02 6.49 18.10
C ILE A 598 32.23 5.64 18.49
N ASP A 599 32.04 4.78 19.48
CA ASP A 599 33.07 3.97 20.12
C ASP A 599 32.87 2.45 19.97
N LYS A 600 31.98 2.05 19.06
CA LYS A 600 31.59 0.67 18.75
C LYS A 600 31.39 0.48 17.24
N ASN A 601 31.48 -0.75 16.74
CA ASN A 601 31.08 -1.04 15.35
C ASN A 601 29.57 -0.82 15.22
N LEU A 602 29.13 -0.05 14.21
CA LEU A 602 27.71 0.20 13.98
C LEU A 602 27.42 0.57 12.53
N THR A 603 26.16 0.47 12.14
CA THR A 603 25.65 1.02 10.88
C THR A 603 24.55 2.04 11.19
N ILE A 604 24.60 3.21 10.55
CA ILE A 604 23.52 4.22 10.60
C ILE A 604 22.86 4.28 9.24
N ASN A 605 21.61 3.84 9.15
CA ASN A 605 20.82 3.82 7.93
C ASN A 605 19.76 4.92 7.97
N GLY A 606 19.88 5.89 7.07
CA GLY A 606 18.86 6.87 6.72
C GLY A 606 18.04 6.44 5.50
N PHE A 607 17.68 7.40 4.65
CA PHE A 607 16.87 7.20 3.45
C PHE A 607 17.72 7.32 2.19
N GLN A 608 17.42 6.55 1.15
CA GLN A 608 18.18 6.63 -0.11
C GLN A 608 18.11 8.04 -0.73
N SER A 609 16.98 8.73 -0.57
CA SER A 609 16.78 10.11 -1.00
C SER A 609 17.57 11.16 -0.20
N LYS A 610 18.33 10.75 0.83
CA LYS A 610 19.09 11.61 1.75
C LYS A 610 18.22 12.69 2.41
N SER A 611 16.95 12.36 2.66
CA SER A 611 15.95 13.31 3.16
C SER A 611 16.11 13.68 4.64
N ILE A 612 17.15 13.23 5.35
CA ILE A 612 17.46 13.69 6.72
C ILE A 612 18.70 14.55 6.69
N ASN A 613 18.60 15.74 7.28
CA ASN A 613 19.74 16.65 7.45
C ASN A 613 20.26 16.59 8.90
N LEU A 614 21.50 16.12 9.08
CA LEU A 614 22.23 16.26 10.33
C LEU A 614 23.01 17.57 10.31
N ASP A 615 22.54 18.56 11.06
CA ASP A 615 23.11 19.91 11.04
C ASP A 615 24.04 20.14 12.24
N GLY A 616 25.36 20.13 11.97
CA GLY A 616 26.40 20.48 12.94
C GLY A 616 26.83 21.95 12.89
N SER A 617 26.21 22.79 12.05
CA SER A 617 26.64 24.16 11.79
C SER A 617 26.55 25.07 13.03
N GLY A 618 25.71 24.69 14.01
CA GLY A 618 25.51 25.36 15.30
C GLY A 618 26.64 25.22 16.33
N HIS A 619 27.66 24.38 16.09
CA HIS A 619 28.82 24.24 16.99
C HIS A 619 30.15 24.24 16.24
N SER A 620 31.27 24.14 16.98
CA SER A 620 32.62 24.25 16.43
C SER A 620 33.37 22.91 16.26
N ASN A 621 32.82 21.81 16.77
CA ASN A 621 33.41 20.46 16.67
C ASN A 621 32.84 19.68 15.47
N GLY A 622 33.40 18.52 15.13
CA GLY A 622 32.84 17.64 14.08
C GLY A 622 31.42 17.15 14.39
N VAL A 623 30.68 16.68 13.38
CA VAL A 623 29.37 16.01 13.55
C VAL A 623 29.56 14.63 14.16
N PHE A 624 30.46 13.82 13.58
CA PHE A 624 30.81 12.50 14.09
C PHE A 624 32.30 12.41 14.46
N SER A 625 32.60 11.62 15.48
CA SER A 625 33.95 11.08 15.69
C SER A 625 33.90 9.57 15.84
N ILE A 626 34.76 8.87 15.10
CA ILE A 626 34.82 7.41 15.08
C ILE A 626 36.11 6.99 15.76
N ALA A 627 35.99 6.29 16.87
CA ALA A 627 37.12 5.85 17.66
C ALA A 627 37.94 4.75 16.95
N ASN A 628 39.23 4.70 17.26
CA ASN A 628 40.15 3.70 16.70
C ASN A 628 39.71 2.27 17.00
N GLY A 629 39.82 1.38 16.00
CA GLY A 629 39.44 -0.02 16.10
C GLY A 629 37.98 -0.33 15.75
N ASN A 630 37.14 0.69 15.54
CA ASN A 630 35.73 0.52 15.21
C ASN A 630 35.43 0.72 13.73
N THR A 631 34.42 0.02 13.24
CA THR A 631 33.93 -0.02 11.87
C THR A 631 32.53 0.58 11.82
N VAL A 632 32.39 1.70 11.11
CA VAL A 632 31.15 2.47 11.03
C VAL A 632 30.75 2.63 9.58
N THR A 633 29.48 2.32 9.28
CA THR A 633 28.86 2.66 8.00
C THR A 633 27.81 3.73 8.22
N ILE A 634 27.84 4.78 7.40
CA ILE A 634 26.79 5.81 7.34
C ILE A 634 26.19 5.74 5.95
N ASN A 635 24.89 5.49 5.88
CA ASN A 635 24.18 5.27 4.62
C ASN A 635 22.93 6.16 4.52
N GLY A 636 22.73 6.85 3.39
CA GLY A 636 21.47 7.55 3.10
C GLY A 636 21.22 8.78 3.98
N ILE A 637 22.27 9.55 4.29
CA ILE A 637 22.19 10.70 5.20
C ILE A 637 22.82 11.93 4.54
N LYS A 638 22.19 13.10 4.73
CA LYS A 638 22.80 14.40 4.46
C LYS A 638 23.41 14.97 5.75
N ILE A 639 24.65 15.43 5.68
CA ILE A 639 25.40 15.98 6.80
C ILE A 639 25.84 17.40 6.46
N VAL A 640 25.41 18.38 7.25
CA VAL A 640 25.93 19.75 7.19
C VAL A 640 27.03 19.90 8.23
N CYS A 641 28.24 20.24 7.76
CA CYS A 641 29.42 20.34 8.63
C CYS A 641 29.35 21.51 9.59
N SER A 642 30.14 21.41 10.65
CA SER A 642 30.32 22.51 11.59
C SER A 642 31.09 23.69 11.00
N THR A 643 30.85 24.87 11.58
CA THR A 643 31.45 26.14 11.11
C THR A 643 32.80 26.46 11.77
N GLY A 644 33.31 25.56 12.62
CA GLY A 644 34.58 25.71 13.33
C GLY A 644 35.82 25.68 12.44
N ASN A 645 36.99 25.79 13.08
CA ASN A 645 38.32 25.77 12.42
C ASN A 645 39.09 24.47 12.74
N ALA A 646 38.39 23.44 13.22
CA ALA A 646 38.99 22.14 13.52
C ALA A 646 39.14 21.31 12.23
N ASP A 647 40.13 20.43 12.17
CA ASP A 647 40.13 19.37 11.17
C ASP A 647 39.04 18.34 11.48
N GLY A 648 38.34 17.87 10.44
CA GLY A 648 37.22 16.93 10.58
C GLY A 648 35.91 17.63 10.99
N ARG A 649 35.58 18.76 10.36
CA ARG A 649 34.37 19.57 10.65
C ARG A 649 33.05 18.83 10.45
N CYS A 650 33.03 17.87 9.54
CA CYS A 650 31.96 16.89 9.47
C CYS A 650 32.34 15.64 10.24
N ILE A 651 33.46 14.99 9.89
CA ILE A 651 33.81 13.69 10.46
C ILE A 651 35.27 13.63 10.84
N LEU A 652 35.54 13.22 12.08
CA LEU A 652 36.85 12.81 12.56
C LEU A 652 36.91 11.27 12.62
N ASN A 653 37.65 10.65 11.69
CA ASN A 653 37.80 9.19 11.64
C ASN A 653 39.16 8.75 12.18
N GLN A 654 39.15 7.84 13.16
CA GLN A 654 40.32 7.11 13.65
C GLN A 654 40.19 5.59 13.45
N GLY A 655 39.03 5.10 12.98
CA GLY A 655 38.72 3.69 12.73
C GLY A 655 38.50 3.40 11.24
N THR A 656 37.58 2.50 10.93
CA THR A 656 37.14 2.16 9.57
C THR A 656 35.78 2.83 9.30
N LEU A 657 35.72 3.74 8.33
CA LEU A 657 34.51 4.44 7.93
C LEU A 657 34.13 4.08 6.49
N THR A 658 32.87 3.73 6.28
CA THR A 658 32.22 3.64 4.98
C THR A 658 31.13 4.71 4.90
N LEU A 659 31.22 5.59 3.91
CA LEU A 659 30.10 6.45 3.50
C LEU A 659 29.44 5.82 2.29
N ASP A 660 28.16 5.51 2.42
CA ASP A 660 27.33 4.99 1.36
C ASP A 660 26.18 5.97 1.13
N ASN A 661 25.87 6.27 -0.13
CA ASN A 661 24.80 7.19 -0.53
C ASN A 661 24.63 8.44 0.39
N THR A 662 25.72 9.15 0.68
CA THR A 662 25.78 10.22 1.70
C THR A 662 26.06 11.57 1.04
N GLU A 663 25.37 12.63 1.45
CA GLU A 663 25.69 14.00 1.03
C GLU A 663 26.40 14.74 2.18
N ILE A 664 27.51 15.40 1.89
CA ILE A 664 28.21 16.27 2.82
C ILE A 664 28.19 17.70 2.29
N VAL A 665 27.62 18.61 3.06
CA VAL A 665 27.60 20.04 2.78
C VAL A 665 28.53 20.73 3.76
N ASP A 666 29.66 21.24 3.28
CA ASP A 666 30.58 22.04 4.07
C ASP A 666 30.29 23.52 3.84
N PRO A 667 29.62 24.24 4.76
CA PRO A 667 29.20 25.63 4.54
C PRO A 667 30.39 26.62 4.43
N GLY A 668 31.64 26.15 4.49
CA GLY A 668 32.81 26.93 4.11
C GLY A 668 33.05 28.13 5.03
N SER A 669 33.57 27.89 6.24
CA SER A 669 34.21 28.98 6.98
C SER A 669 35.52 29.41 6.28
N ASN A 670 35.85 30.71 6.35
CA ASN A 670 37.08 31.32 5.80
C ASN A 670 38.38 30.89 6.51
N SER A 671 38.42 29.68 7.07
CA SER A 671 39.41 29.24 8.05
C SER A 671 40.03 27.89 7.69
N ALA A 672 41.24 27.65 8.22
CA ALA A 672 41.98 26.42 8.06
C ALA A 672 41.24 25.25 8.74
N GLY A 673 41.10 24.10 8.05
CA GLY A 673 40.52 22.86 8.57
C GLY A 673 40.00 21.95 7.44
N SER A 674 40.05 20.63 7.62
CA SER A 674 39.47 19.66 6.67
C SER A 674 37.99 19.35 6.94
N THR A 675 37.22 19.03 5.90
CA THR A 675 35.82 18.57 5.99
C THR A 675 35.74 17.21 6.69
N VAL A 676 36.53 16.25 6.21
CA VAL A 676 36.72 14.93 6.81
C VAL A 676 38.20 14.80 7.17
N LEU A 677 38.49 14.37 8.39
CA LEU A 677 39.85 14.09 8.84
C LEU A 677 39.98 12.59 9.13
N ASN A 678 40.75 11.88 8.31
CA ASN A 678 41.13 10.49 8.56
C ASN A 678 42.53 10.46 9.19
N THR A 679 42.66 9.93 10.41
CA THR A 679 43.93 9.90 11.16
C THR A 679 44.30 8.50 11.65
N GLY A 680 45.59 8.27 11.90
CA GLY A 680 46.10 6.97 12.31
C GLY A 680 46.09 5.93 11.19
N ASN A 681 45.89 4.66 11.53
CA ASN A 681 45.68 3.56 10.58
C ASN A 681 44.21 3.47 10.10
N GLY A 682 43.43 4.56 10.23
CA GLY A 682 42.02 4.56 9.87
C GLY A 682 41.79 4.33 8.38
N ILE A 683 40.77 3.54 8.04
CA ILE A 683 40.35 3.27 6.67
C ILE A 683 39.14 4.14 6.35
N PHE A 684 39.14 4.78 5.18
CA PHE A 684 38.01 5.54 4.69
C PHE A 684 37.61 5.01 3.32
N SER A 685 36.35 4.63 3.15
CA SER A 685 35.79 4.12 1.90
C SER A 685 34.50 4.84 1.54
N ILE A 686 34.29 4.97 0.23
CA ILE A 686 33.12 5.60 -0.38
C ILE A 686 32.44 4.54 -1.25
N GLN A 687 31.12 4.43 -1.13
CA GLN A 687 30.27 3.55 -1.92
C GLN A 687 29.11 4.36 -2.53
N ASN A 688 28.66 3.92 -3.71
CA ASN A 688 27.56 4.53 -4.46
C ASN A 688 27.73 6.07 -4.63
N ALA A 689 26.66 6.84 -4.40
CA ALA A 689 26.64 8.29 -4.63
C ALA A 689 27.04 9.07 -3.37
N VAL A 690 28.30 9.49 -3.29
CA VAL A 690 28.75 10.44 -2.25
C VAL A 690 29.07 11.79 -2.86
N GLU A 691 28.38 12.82 -2.40
CA GLU A 691 28.56 14.20 -2.84
C GLU A 691 29.17 15.04 -1.71
N ILE A 692 30.21 15.82 -2.03
CA ILE A 692 30.81 16.78 -1.10
C ILE A 692 30.75 18.15 -1.76
N SER A 693 29.90 19.02 -1.24
CA SER A 693 29.74 20.40 -1.71
C SER A 693 30.32 21.39 -0.70
N LYS A 694 30.80 22.54 -1.21
CA LYS A 694 31.34 23.65 -0.42
C LYS A 694 30.56 24.92 -0.70
#